data_AF-A0A060WVM1-F1
#
_entry.id   AF-A0A060WVM1-F1
#
_cell.length_a   1.000
_cell.length_b   1.000
_cell.length_c   1.000
_cell.angle_alpha   90.00
_cell.angle_beta   90.00
_cell.angle_gamma   90.00
#
_symmetry.space_group_name_H-M   'P 1'
#
loop_
_entity.id
_entity.type
_entity.pdbx_description
1 polymer ?
#
loop_
_entity_poly.entity_id
_entity_poly.type
_entity_poly.pdbx_seq_one_letter_code
_entity_poly.pdbx_strand_id
1 'polypeptide(L)'
;MTAPRVKYIFALTELWSEGKLTAFGQKMSVLSGIGSCSRHAVSGTSSQTLSSAIAVLFIPYLQQEVHEGTLVHAVAVLSQWSGWLTVEVPKALLEWFKKAFTLKTSTSLVRHAYLQAMLGAFKGDTLGQASDLVPLLLQTVEKAAAQNSQHALLSEGVAAAVLLSRLSLLETQTEAKLAGFWTLILDEKKPLFTTEKFLSQASEEALCTVIQLCERLFLDHSHRLTNGKSQMYHRATVAVLLSRSWCVRKRAQQIVKKLLSLSGSGLAYGLLGELRVVINKHKVLPQEVLQAESGELSEVGKAYSPPRVLLEALRVVCSVAGQWSDPAEADKMAMEILIVTHHPSIVAARPGLWPYLLSSMNIKAHEFIDKNLDDILPRLLEANADNQAVRNAVGALSGLSPIKLLPRVMEHVKQWLSNPALRQVTREEYAIMLTPEGELYDKSIIQSAQQESTKKGNMKRENKAYSYKEQIIELELQEEIKKKKGIKDELQLTSKQKEMMQAQLEKESSIRKRLQGLDMELRCAVGLLEATLIQKPPQISWQLPGVLQVLLPLLHSPLAAPRLQQAFLDIGACLISKELHYLAVLVGQVTLRLMKPECDLDEAWGQEDLDTATQRTVGLLHMHTVPHREGKGGGEGTHAGRGRDNSDKYTSRT
;
A
#
# COMPACT_ATOMS: atom_id res chain seq x y z
N MET A 1 5.75 21.06 -42.78
CA MET A 1 4.37 21.59 -42.92
C MET A 1 4.31 22.27 -44.27
N THR A 2 3.43 21.86 -45.19
CA THR A 2 3.39 22.47 -46.53
C THR A 2 2.73 23.85 -46.47
N ALA A 3 3.19 24.81 -47.28
CA ALA A 3 2.64 26.16 -47.36
C ALA A 3 1.09 26.26 -47.49
N PRO A 4 0.38 25.31 -48.13
CA PRO A 4 -1.08 25.30 -48.18
C PRO A 4 -1.75 25.07 -46.81
N ARG A 5 -1.17 24.23 -45.95
CA ARG A 5 -1.74 23.96 -44.61
C ARG A 5 -1.61 25.16 -43.68
N VAL A 6 -0.54 25.93 -43.81
CA VAL A 6 -0.35 27.20 -43.10
C VAL A 6 -1.40 28.20 -43.58
N LYS A 7 -1.54 28.41 -44.90
CA LYS A 7 -2.60 29.28 -45.46
C LYS A 7 -4.01 28.89 -45.01
N TYR A 8 -4.30 27.60 -44.90
CA TYR A 8 -5.60 27.10 -44.42
C TYR A 8 -5.84 27.39 -42.93
N ILE A 9 -4.82 27.26 -42.07
CA ILE A 9 -4.91 27.66 -40.66
C ILE A 9 -5.14 29.17 -40.54
N PHE A 10 -4.39 29.95 -41.32
CA PHE A 10 -4.52 31.42 -41.36
C PHE A 10 -5.93 31.84 -41.81
N ALA A 11 -6.44 31.25 -42.90
CA ALA A 11 -7.80 31.50 -43.39
C ALA A 11 -8.88 31.06 -42.38
N LEU A 12 -8.68 29.95 -41.67
CA LEU A 12 -9.60 29.50 -40.61
C LEU A 12 -9.60 30.44 -39.41
N THR A 13 -8.43 30.96 -38.99
CA THR A 13 -8.36 31.95 -37.90
C THR A 13 -8.98 33.30 -38.31
N GLU A 14 -8.83 33.71 -39.57
CA GLU A 14 -9.45 34.92 -40.12
C GLU A 14 -10.97 34.80 -40.23
N LEU A 15 -11.49 33.72 -40.85
CA LEU A 15 -12.93 33.41 -40.94
C LEU A 15 -13.61 33.35 -39.56
N TRP A 16 -12.84 33.03 -38.52
CA TRP A 16 -13.32 32.95 -37.15
C TRP A 16 -13.34 34.30 -36.44
N SER A 17 -12.33 35.15 -36.67
CA SER A 17 -12.32 36.53 -36.18
C SER A 17 -13.49 37.37 -36.73
N GLU A 18 -14.10 36.90 -37.82
CA GLU A 18 -15.32 37.45 -38.43
C GLU A 18 -16.64 36.90 -37.83
N GLY A 19 -16.58 36.00 -36.84
CA GLY A 19 -17.77 35.50 -36.14
C GLY A 19 -18.62 34.46 -36.90
N LYS A 20 -18.13 33.90 -38.01
CA LYS A 20 -18.88 32.95 -38.86
C LYS A 20 -19.04 31.54 -38.26
N LEU A 21 -18.27 31.20 -37.23
CA LEU A 21 -18.33 29.93 -36.49
C LEU A 21 -19.05 30.14 -35.14
N THR A 22 -20.33 29.79 -35.05
CA THR A 22 -21.16 30.04 -33.87
C THR A 22 -21.37 28.81 -32.98
N ALA A 23 -21.32 27.59 -33.53
CA ALA A 23 -21.60 26.37 -32.76
C ALA A 23 -20.41 25.93 -31.89
N PHE A 24 -20.65 25.73 -30.59
CA PHE A 24 -19.63 25.34 -29.59
C PHE A 24 -18.82 24.10 -30.01
N GLY A 25 -19.48 23.03 -30.47
CA GLY A 25 -18.79 21.81 -30.90
C GLY A 25 -17.84 22.04 -32.09
N GLN A 26 -18.27 22.83 -33.08
CA GLN A 26 -17.44 23.19 -34.23
C GLN A 26 -16.24 24.02 -33.78
N LYS A 27 -16.44 24.97 -32.86
CA LYS A 27 -15.35 25.74 -32.25
C LYS A 27 -14.32 24.83 -31.58
N MET A 28 -14.75 23.88 -30.76
CA MET A 28 -13.84 22.95 -30.08
C MET A 28 -13.06 22.06 -31.07
N SER A 29 -13.74 21.56 -32.11
CA SER A 29 -13.10 20.71 -33.14
C SER A 29 -12.04 21.47 -33.95
N VAL A 30 -12.34 22.69 -34.42
CA VAL A 30 -11.39 23.44 -35.25
C VAL A 30 -10.20 23.91 -34.40
N LEU A 31 -10.41 24.35 -33.16
CA LEU A 31 -9.32 24.65 -32.23
C LEU A 31 -8.42 23.42 -32.01
N SER A 32 -9.01 22.24 -31.84
CA SER A 32 -8.25 20.99 -31.68
C SER A 32 -7.47 20.61 -32.95
N GLY A 33 -8.02 20.92 -34.14
CA GLY A 33 -7.33 20.78 -35.42
C GLY A 33 -6.12 21.70 -35.53
N ILE A 34 -6.28 22.97 -35.15
CA ILE A 34 -5.19 23.95 -35.10
C ILE A 34 -4.12 23.52 -34.08
N GLY A 35 -4.53 23.08 -32.89
CA GLY A 35 -3.61 22.54 -31.87
C GLY A 35 -2.84 21.32 -32.38
N SER A 36 -3.50 20.40 -33.08
CA SER A 36 -2.81 19.24 -33.68
C SER A 36 -1.74 19.63 -34.70
N CYS A 37 -1.90 20.76 -35.39
CA CYS A 37 -0.91 21.27 -36.32
C CYS A 37 0.37 21.82 -35.65
N SER A 38 0.36 22.06 -34.33
CA SER A 38 1.56 22.41 -33.56
C SER A 38 2.59 21.27 -33.53
N ARG A 39 2.17 20.02 -33.81
CA ARG A 39 3.06 18.85 -33.96
C ARG A 39 3.66 18.78 -35.36
N HIS A 40 4.20 19.89 -35.85
CA HIS A 40 4.84 19.95 -37.15
C HIS A 40 6.31 19.53 -37.09
N ALA A 41 6.87 19.11 -38.23
CA ALA A 41 8.29 18.80 -38.38
C ALA A 41 9.17 20.00 -38.77
N VAL A 42 8.64 21.24 -38.73
CA VAL A 42 9.43 22.45 -39.01
C VAL A 42 10.45 22.65 -37.89
N SER A 43 11.70 22.95 -38.24
CA SER A 43 12.81 23.09 -37.29
C SER A 43 13.52 24.44 -37.45
N GLY A 44 14.38 24.78 -36.48
CA GLY A 44 15.17 26.01 -36.48
C GLY A 44 14.32 27.28 -36.43
N THR A 45 14.82 28.35 -37.04
CA THR A 45 14.19 29.69 -37.04
C THR A 45 12.83 29.70 -37.72
N SER A 46 12.56 28.82 -38.69
CA SER A 46 11.25 28.71 -39.32
C SER A 46 10.15 28.24 -38.36
N SER A 47 10.50 27.40 -37.38
CA SER A 47 9.57 26.98 -36.32
C SER A 47 9.16 28.15 -35.43
N GLN A 48 10.15 28.99 -35.06
CA GLN A 48 9.94 30.22 -34.31
C GLN A 48 9.01 31.17 -35.09
N THR A 49 9.31 31.46 -36.36
CA THR A 49 8.48 32.37 -37.18
C THR A 49 7.03 31.91 -37.29
N LEU A 50 6.82 30.62 -37.56
CA LEU A 50 5.48 30.04 -37.65
C LEU A 50 4.70 30.15 -36.34
N SER A 51 5.35 29.79 -35.23
CA SER A 51 4.73 29.81 -33.90
C SER A 51 4.42 31.24 -33.45
N SER A 52 5.32 32.19 -33.72
CA SER A 52 5.09 33.61 -33.48
C SER A 52 3.89 34.14 -34.25
N ALA A 53 3.79 33.81 -35.55
CA ALA A 53 2.69 34.29 -36.38
C ALA A 53 1.34 33.73 -35.91
N ILE A 54 1.26 32.43 -35.61
CA ILE A 54 0.04 31.80 -35.10
C ILE A 54 -0.33 32.36 -33.73
N ALA A 55 0.64 32.54 -32.83
CA ALA A 55 0.37 33.08 -31.51
C ALA A 55 -0.20 34.51 -31.56
N VAL A 56 0.29 35.35 -32.47
CA VAL A 56 -0.23 36.71 -32.68
C VAL A 56 -1.65 36.67 -33.28
N LEU A 57 -1.92 35.76 -34.22
CA LEU A 57 -3.26 35.59 -34.81
C LEU A 57 -4.31 35.06 -33.83
N PHE A 58 -3.89 34.38 -32.77
CA PHE A 58 -4.81 33.95 -31.71
C PHE A 58 -5.33 35.12 -30.86
N ILE A 59 -4.60 36.24 -30.78
CA ILE A 59 -4.92 37.34 -29.85
C ILE A 59 -6.30 37.97 -30.13
N PRO A 60 -6.67 38.35 -31.37
CA PRO A 60 -8.00 38.91 -31.66
C PRO A 60 -9.13 37.95 -31.29
N TYR A 61 -8.94 36.66 -31.51
CA TYR A 61 -9.92 35.65 -31.13
C TYR A 61 -10.11 35.56 -29.61
N LEU A 62 -9.02 35.52 -28.86
CA LEU A 62 -9.03 35.50 -27.39
C LEU A 62 -9.65 36.77 -26.79
N GLN A 63 -9.63 37.89 -27.52
CA GLN A 63 -10.28 39.14 -27.11
C GLN A 63 -11.79 39.13 -27.27
N GLN A 64 -12.31 38.41 -28.27
CA GLN A 64 -13.73 38.36 -28.60
C GLN A 64 -14.48 37.21 -27.94
N GLU A 65 -13.80 36.10 -27.64
CA GLU A 65 -14.45 34.91 -27.07
C GLU A 65 -14.87 35.15 -25.62
N VAL A 66 -16.15 34.92 -25.34
CA VAL A 66 -16.77 35.14 -24.02
C VAL A 66 -17.09 33.84 -23.30
N HIS A 67 -17.14 32.70 -24.01
CA HIS A 67 -17.44 31.42 -23.42
C HIS A 67 -16.20 30.83 -22.72
N GLU A 68 -16.26 30.67 -21.40
CA GLU A 68 -15.14 30.25 -20.55
C GLU A 68 -14.48 28.95 -21.03
N GLY A 69 -15.26 27.88 -21.28
CA GLY A 69 -14.71 26.60 -21.70
C GLY A 69 -14.02 26.65 -23.08
N THR A 70 -14.53 27.49 -23.99
CA THR A 70 -13.89 27.69 -25.30
C THR A 70 -12.61 28.49 -25.14
N LEU A 71 -12.62 29.51 -24.28
CA LEU A 71 -11.46 30.35 -24.00
C LEU A 71 -10.33 29.53 -23.36
N VAL A 72 -10.63 28.70 -22.37
CA VAL A 72 -9.66 27.78 -21.75
C VAL A 72 -9.05 26.85 -22.79
N HIS A 73 -9.87 26.25 -23.66
CA HIS A 73 -9.38 25.37 -24.73
C HIS A 73 -8.54 26.12 -25.77
N ALA A 74 -8.94 27.34 -26.14
CA ALA A 74 -8.20 28.19 -27.06
C ALA A 74 -6.82 28.56 -26.51
N VAL A 75 -6.74 28.89 -25.21
CA VAL A 75 -5.47 29.16 -24.53
C VAL A 75 -4.63 27.90 -24.40
N ALA A 76 -5.24 26.72 -24.20
CA ALA A 76 -4.52 25.45 -24.22
C ALA A 76 -3.92 25.14 -25.60
N VAL A 77 -4.62 25.48 -26.69
CA VAL A 77 -4.08 25.42 -28.06
C VAL A 77 -2.95 26.42 -28.24
N LEU A 78 -3.12 27.66 -27.79
CA LEU A 78 -2.06 28.67 -27.80
C LEU A 78 -0.81 28.19 -27.02
N SER A 79 -0.98 27.53 -25.88
CA SER A 79 0.12 26.95 -25.08
C SER A 79 0.93 25.91 -25.86
N GLN A 80 0.28 25.10 -26.70
CA GLN A 80 0.98 24.13 -27.56
C GLN A 80 1.86 24.83 -28.60
N TRP A 81 1.40 25.95 -29.17
CA TRP A 81 2.17 26.76 -30.12
C TRP A 81 3.26 27.59 -29.44
N SER A 82 2.95 28.19 -28.29
CA SER A 82 3.91 28.97 -27.52
C SER A 82 5.07 28.12 -27.00
N GLY A 83 4.84 26.81 -26.81
CA GLY A 83 5.89 25.84 -26.50
C GLY A 83 6.99 25.71 -27.57
N TRP A 84 6.80 26.22 -28.78
CA TRP A 84 7.82 26.24 -29.84
C TRP A 84 8.53 27.59 -29.97
N LEU A 85 8.22 28.56 -29.11
CA LEU A 85 8.96 29.81 -29.01
C LEU A 85 10.26 29.54 -28.24
N THR A 86 11.38 29.50 -28.96
CA THR A 86 12.70 29.22 -28.38
C THR A 86 13.64 30.41 -28.45
N VAL A 87 13.37 31.39 -29.32
CA VAL A 87 14.23 32.57 -29.52
C VAL A 87 13.66 33.80 -28.82
N GLU A 88 12.39 34.11 -29.09
CA GLU A 88 11.71 35.26 -28.48
C GLU A 88 10.21 35.01 -28.29
N VAL A 89 9.59 35.75 -27.38
CA VAL A 89 8.14 35.82 -27.26
C VAL A 89 7.68 37.10 -27.97
N PRO A 90 6.73 37.02 -28.93
CA PRO A 90 6.23 38.21 -29.61
C PRO A 90 5.74 39.26 -28.61
N LYS A 91 6.17 40.52 -28.77
CA LYS A 91 5.78 41.63 -27.86
C LYS A 91 4.26 41.75 -27.71
N ALA A 92 3.51 41.57 -28.80
CA ALA A 92 2.05 41.57 -28.77
C ALA A 92 1.47 40.46 -27.86
N LEU A 93 2.09 39.28 -27.85
CA LEU A 93 1.69 38.18 -26.97
C LEU A 93 2.06 38.45 -25.51
N LEU A 94 3.25 39.02 -25.25
CA LEU A 94 3.65 39.43 -23.89
C LEU A 94 2.69 40.46 -23.30
N GLU A 95 2.35 41.49 -24.08
CA GLU A 95 1.37 42.51 -23.66
C GLU A 95 -0.04 41.93 -23.52
N TRP A 96 -0.41 40.96 -24.37
CA TRP A 96 -1.65 40.23 -24.20
C TRP A 96 -1.67 39.42 -22.90
N PHE A 97 -0.59 38.73 -22.54
CA PHE A 97 -0.49 38.02 -21.26
C PHE A 97 -0.70 38.95 -20.06
N LYS A 98 -0.10 40.15 -20.07
CA LYS A 98 -0.31 41.18 -19.03
C LYS A 98 -1.78 41.61 -18.97
N LYS A 99 -2.37 41.94 -20.14
CA LYS A 99 -3.75 42.43 -20.24
C LYS A 99 -4.77 41.36 -19.87
N ALA A 100 -4.67 40.17 -20.46
CA ALA A 100 -5.62 39.07 -20.28
C ALA A 100 -5.76 38.68 -18.81
N PHE A 101 -4.67 38.71 -18.05
CA PHE A 101 -4.67 38.37 -16.63
C PHE A 101 -5.44 39.36 -15.74
N THR A 102 -5.64 40.61 -16.21
CA THR A 102 -6.31 41.68 -15.46
C THR A 102 -7.76 41.92 -15.89
N LEU A 103 -8.24 41.22 -16.93
CA LEU A 103 -9.63 41.34 -17.38
C LEU A 103 -10.60 40.79 -16.32
N LYS A 104 -11.72 41.50 -16.13
CA LYS A 104 -12.80 41.07 -15.21
C LYS A 104 -13.43 39.74 -15.64
N THR A 105 -13.40 39.42 -16.93
CA THR A 105 -13.91 38.17 -17.50
C THR A 105 -12.96 36.99 -17.32
N SER A 106 -11.71 37.22 -16.89
CA SER A 106 -10.72 36.17 -16.69
C SER A 106 -10.91 35.48 -15.34
N THR A 107 -11.73 34.43 -15.36
CA THR A 107 -11.94 33.54 -14.21
C THR A 107 -10.63 32.86 -13.79
N SER A 108 -10.67 32.16 -12.66
CA SER A 108 -9.50 31.42 -12.15
C SER A 108 -8.99 30.35 -13.14
N LEU A 109 -9.91 29.63 -13.77
CA LEU A 109 -9.60 28.61 -14.78
C LEU A 109 -8.91 29.22 -16.00
N VAL A 110 -9.41 30.36 -16.49
CA VAL A 110 -8.82 31.08 -17.62
C VAL A 110 -7.42 31.61 -17.27
N ARG A 111 -7.25 32.21 -16.08
CA ARG A 111 -5.95 32.69 -15.60
C ARG A 111 -4.94 31.55 -15.44
N HIS A 112 -5.37 30.40 -14.93
CA HIS A 112 -4.55 29.19 -14.88
C HIS A 112 -4.11 28.73 -16.28
N ALA A 113 -5.03 28.71 -17.26
CA ALA A 113 -4.70 28.35 -18.64
C ALA A 113 -3.66 29.31 -19.25
N TYR A 114 -3.79 30.61 -19.01
CA TYR A 114 -2.79 31.60 -19.45
C TYR A 114 -1.43 31.35 -18.79
N LEU A 115 -1.39 31.03 -17.49
CA LEU A 115 -0.14 30.67 -16.81
C LEU A 115 0.48 29.40 -17.43
N GLN A 116 -0.31 28.40 -17.83
CA GLN A 116 0.22 27.24 -18.58
C GLN A 116 0.81 27.66 -19.93
N ALA A 117 0.18 28.59 -20.66
CA ALA A 117 0.73 29.13 -21.90
C ALA A 117 2.03 29.91 -21.65
N MET A 118 2.12 30.68 -20.56
CA MET A 118 3.33 31.36 -20.13
C MET A 118 4.45 30.38 -19.76
N LEU A 119 4.16 29.27 -19.06
CA LEU A 119 5.14 28.23 -18.73
C LEU A 119 5.74 27.55 -19.97
N GLY A 120 4.96 27.45 -21.05
CA GLY A 120 5.42 26.98 -22.36
C GLY A 120 6.24 28.01 -23.12
N ALA A 121 5.82 29.28 -23.06
CA ALA A 121 6.42 30.41 -23.78
C ALA A 121 7.75 30.88 -23.16
N PHE A 122 7.88 30.89 -21.83
CA PHE A 122 9.02 31.43 -21.11
C PHE A 122 9.90 30.30 -20.53
N LYS A 123 10.93 29.95 -21.30
CA LYS A 123 11.91 28.90 -20.99
C LYS A 123 13.21 29.12 -21.78
N GLY A 124 14.34 28.66 -21.25
CA GLY A 124 15.64 28.86 -21.89
C GLY A 124 15.87 30.34 -22.19
N ASP A 125 16.24 30.65 -23.44
CA ASP A 125 16.60 32.01 -23.87
C ASP A 125 15.44 33.03 -23.79
N THR A 126 14.19 32.56 -23.84
CA THR A 126 13.01 33.44 -23.75
C THR A 126 12.67 33.85 -22.31
N LEU A 127 13.25 33.18 -21.30
CA LEU A 127 12.85 33.34 -19.90
C LEU A 127 13.02 34.78 -19.39
N GLY A 128 14.08 35.48 -19.82
CA GLY A 128 14.35 36.86 -19.43
C GLY A 128 13.25 37.86 -19.81
N GLN A 129 12.44 37.54 -20.82
CA GLN A 129 11.33 38.39 -21.26
C GLN A 129 10.14 38.40 -20.28
N ALA A 130 10.09 37.44 -19.36
CA ALA A 130 9.06 37.39 -18.32
C ALA A 130 9.40 38.21 -17.05
N SER A 131 10.55 38.90 -17.00
CA SER A 131 10.94 39.72 -15.84
C SER A 131 9.91 40.79 -15.47
N ASP A 132 9.25 41.39 -16.48
CA ASP A 132 8.16 42.36 -16.29
C ASP A 132 6.92 41.75 -15.61
N LEU A 133 6.76 40.43 -15.65
CA LEU A 133 5.61 39.72 -15.07
C LEU A 133 5.83 39.39 -13.58
N VAL A 134 7.04 39.56 -13.04
CA VAL A 134 7.35 39.19 -11.64
C VAL A 134 6.35 39.77 -10.62
N PRO A 135 5.98 41.06 -10.66
CA PRO A 135 5.01 41.61 -9.70
C PRO A 135 3.63 40.93 -9.79
N LEU A 136 3.17 40.65 -11.00
CA LEU A 136 1.90 39.96 -11.26
C LEU A 136 1.92 38.52 -10.74
N LEU A 137 3.03 37.82 -10.96
CA LEU A 137 3.22 36.44 -10.50
C LEU A 137 3.31 36.37 -8.97
N LEU A 138 4.03 37.29 -8.33
CA LEU A 138 4.11 37.40 -6.86
C LEU A 138 2.72 37.61 -6.25
N GLN A 139 1.97 38.59 -6.77
CA GLN A 139 0.61 38.87 -6.33
C GLN A 139 -0.31 37.63 -6.48
N THR A 140 -0.10 36.84 -7.54
CA THR A 140 -0.87 35.61 -7.77
C THR A 140 -0.59 34.56 -6.69
N VAL A 141 0.68 34.38 -6.30
CA VAL A 141 1.06 33.46 -5.21
C VAL A 141 0.55 33.97 -3.86
N GLU A 142 0.68 35.26 -3.58
CA GLU A 142 0.20 35.88 -2.34
C GLU A 142 -1.31 35.76 -2.18
N LYS A 143 -2.07 35.98 -3.26
CA LYS A 143 -3.53 35.78 -3.28
C LYS A 143 -3.90 34.33 -3.02
N ALA A 144 -3.17 33.38 -3.61
CA ALA A 144 -3.36 31.96 -3.36
C ALA A 144 -3.08 31.60 -1.89
N ALA A 145 -2.05 32.20 -1.29
CA ALA A 145 -1.74 32.03 0.14
C ALA A 145 -2.82 32.61 1.06
N ALA A 146 -3.32 33.80 0.74
CA ALA A 146 -4.38 34.47 1.50
C ALA A 146 -5.73 33.73 1.44
N GLN A 147 -6.00 33.03 0.34
CA GLN A 147 -7.26 32.31 0.09
C GLN A 147 -7.02 30.83 -0.18
N ASN A 148 -6.17 30.19 0.65
CA ASN A 148 -5.72 28.80 0.49
C ASN A 148 -6.83 27.73 0.58
N SER A 149 -8.07 28.10 0.94
CA SER A 149 -9.24 27.22 0.88
C SER A 149 -9.79 27.08 -0.55
N GLN A 150 -9.43 27.98 -1.47
CA GLN A 150 -9.89 27.97 -2.87
C GLN A 150 -8.88 27.27 -3.79
N HIS A 151 -9.15 26.01 -4.13
CA HIS A 151 -8.25 25.18 -4.94
C HIS A 151 -7.96 25.72 -6.35
N ALA A 152 -8.89 26.49 -6.93
CA ALA A 152 -8.67 27.16 -8.21
C ALA A 152 -7.56 28.24 -8.11
N LEU A 153 -7.56 29.04 -7.04
CA LEU A 153 -6.50 30.02 -6.79
C LEU A 153 -5.16 29.36 -6.47
N LEU A 154 -5.15 28.23 -5.75
CA LEU A 154 -3.93 27.44 -5.55
C LEU A 154 -3.37 26.91 -6.88
N SER A 155 -4.24 26.56 -7.83
CA SER A 155 -3.83 26.11 -9.17
C SER A 155 -3.15 27.24 -9.96
N GLU A 156 -3.65 28.47 -9.88
CA GLU A 156 -2.94 29.64 -10.41
C GLU A 156 -1.60 29.86 -9.68
N GLY A 157 -1.63 29.84 -8.35
CA GLY A 157 -0.47 30.07 -7.51
C GLY A 157 0.67 29.10 -7.80
N VAL A 158 0.38 27.80 -7.99
CA VAL A 158 1.42 26.82 -8.29
C VAL A 158 2.04 27.05 -9.68
N ALA A 159 1.25 27.45 -10.68
CA ALA A 159 1.77 27.77 -12.00
C ALA A 159 2.65 29.03 -12.00
N ALA A 160 2.22 30.07 -11.26
CA ALA A 160 3.02 31.25 -11.04
C ALA A 160 4.32 30.93 -10.28
N ALA A 161 4.26 30.06 -9.27
CA ALA A 161 5.41 29.62 -8.51
C ALA A 161 6.45 28.89 -9.38
N VAL A 162 6.04 28.05 -10.32
CA VAL A 162 6.96 27.40 -11.28
C VAL A 162 7.74 28.45 -12.07
N LEU A 163 7.05 29.47 -12.59
CA LEU A 163 7.70 30.51 -13.41
C LEU A 163 8.62 31.40 -12.57
N LEU A 164 8.20 31.77 -11.35
CA LEU A 164 9.02 32.51 -10.40
C LEU A 164 10.29 31.73 -10.01
N SER A 165 10.19 30.42 -9.76
CA SER A 165 11.35 29.56 -9.48
C SER A 165 12.31 29.43 -10.66
N ARG A 166 11.85 29.61 -11.91
CA ARG A 166 12.74 29.69 -13.07
C ARG A 166 13.40 31.07 -13.16
N LEU A 167 12.62 32.14 -13.04
CA LEU A 167 13.08 33.53 -13.12
C LEU A 167 14.12 33.89 -12.06
N SER A 168 14.02 33.25 -10.89
CA SER A 168 14.96 33.40 -9.79
C SER A 168 16.42 33.02 -10.15
N LEU A 169 16.61 32.27 -11.25
CA LEU A 169 17.92 31.83 -11.72
C LEU A 169 18.61 32.83 -12.67
N LEU A 170 17.91 33.86 -13.14
CA LEU A 170 18.43 34.78 -14.16
C LEU A 170 19.42 35.81 -13.61
N GLU A 171 19.04 36.53 -12.55
CA GLU A 171 19.80 37.66 -12.02
C GLU A 171 19.60 37.84 -10.51
N THR A 172 20.67 38.23 -9.80
CA THR A 172 20.68 38.42 -8.33
C THR A 172 19.67 39.46 -7.84
N GLN A 173 19.36 40.47 -8.66
CA GLN A 173 18.40 41.53 -8.30
C GLN A 173 16.95 41.03 -8.31
N THR A 174 16.62 40.10 -9.20
CA THR A 174 15.30 39.45 -9.22
C THR A 174 15.15 38.55 -8.00
N GLU A 175 16.19 37.79 -7.65
CA GLU A 175 16.21 36.94 -6.46
C GLU A 175 15.94 37.71 -5.16
N ALA A 176 16.50 38.91 -5.00
CA ALA A 176 16.26 39.75 -3.82
C ALA A 176 14.77 40.10 -3.61
N LYS A 177 13.97 40.19 -4.69
CA LYS A 177 12.53 40.48 -4.63
C LYS A 177 11.69 39.25 -4.24
N LEU A 178 12.27 38.04 -4.27
CA LEU A 178 11.58 36.77 -4.06
C LEU A 178 11.64 36.26 -2.61
N ALA A 179 12.20 37.03 -1.66
CA ALA A 179 12.31 36.59 -0.26
C ALA A 179 10.95 36.22 0.37
N GLY A 180 9.91 37.03 0.14
CA GLY A 180 8.54 36.73 0.59
C GLY A 180 7.96 35.48 -0.08
N PHE A 181 8.20 35.32 -1.38
CA PHE A 181 7.79 34.15 -2.15
C PHE A 181 8.38 32.85 -1.58
N TRP A 182 9.70 32.82 -1.36
CA TRP A 182 10.37 31.65 -0.79
C TRP A 182 9.86 31.31 0.61
N THR A 183 9.56 32.33 1.41
CA THR A 183 8.97 32.15 2.74
C THR A 183 7.60 31.48 2.65
N LEU A 184 6.76 31.88 1.69
CA LEU A 184 5.42 31.30 1.52
C LEU A 184 5.43 29.85 1.05
N ILE A 185 6.23 29.52 0.02
CA ILE A 185 6.17 28.18 -0.60
C ILE A 185 7.02 27.13 0.13
N LEU A 186 7.93 27.57 1.02
CA LEU A 186 8.78 26.69 1.83
C LEU A 186 8.37 26.66 3.31
N ASP A 187 7.17 27.17 3.66
CA ASP A 187 6.63 27.09 5.02
C ASP A 187 6.14 25.65 5.32
N GLU A 188 6.92 24.91 6.10
CA GLU A 188 6.58 23.55 6.55
C GLU A 188 5.36 23.52 7.48
N LYS A 189 5.11 24.60 8.24
CA LYS A 189 4.00 24.69 9.21
C LYS A 189 2.69 25.04 8.54
N LYS A 190 2.75 25.78 7.43
CA LYS A 190 1.60 26.13 6.60
C LYS A 190 1.87 25.77 5.13
N PRO A 191 1.94 24.47 4.80
CA PRO A 191 2.13 24.02 3.43
C PRO A 191 1.10 24.64 2.50
N LEU A 192 1.53 25.21 1.38
CA LEU A 192 0.61 25.86 0.44
C LEU A 192 0.17 24.89 -0.67
N PHE A 193 1.11 24.44 -1.50
CA PHE A 193 0.84 23.62 -2.70
C PHE A 193 0.94 22.10 -2.48
N THR A 194 1.20 21.69 -1.25
CA THR A 194 1.52 20.29 -0.90
C THR A 194 0.56 19.73 0.16
N THR A 195 -0.53 20.45 0.46
CA THR A 195 -1.58 19.97 1.35
C THR A 195 -2.34 18.80 0.73
N GLU A 196 -2.67 17.79 1.53
CA GLU A 196 -3.44 16.62 1.07
C GLU A 196 -4.81 17.04 0.49
N LYS A 197 -5.43 18.07 1.07
CA LYS A 197 -6.70 18.62 0.58
C LYS A 197 -6.57 19.20 -0.83
N PHE A 198 -5.52 19.97 -1.11
CA PHE A 198 -5.31 20.50 -2.46
C PHE A 198 -4.95 19.39 -3.44
N LEU A 199 -4.02 18.50 -3.10
CA LEU A 199 -3.57 17.44 -3.99
C LEU A 199 -4.67 16.43 -4.36
N SER A 200 -5.65 16.20 -3.49
CA SER A 200 -6.80 15.33 -3.77
C SER A 200 -7.90 15.98 -4.63
N GLN A 201 -8.00 17.31 -4.64
CA GLN A 201 -9.05 18.05 -5.35
C GLN A 201 -8.55 18.82 -6.58
N ALA A 202 -7.24 18.91 -6.77
CA ALA A 202 -6.63 19.61 -7.89
C ALA A 202 -6.98 18.94 -9.24
N SER A 203 -7.12 19.77 -10.28
CA SER A 203 -7.30 19.28 -11.65
C SER A 203 -6.06 18.54 -12.15
N GLU A 204 -6.21 17.77 -13.24
CA GLU A 204 -5.09 17.06 -13.86
C GLU A 204 -3.95 18.02 -14.26
N GLU A 205 -4.31 19.20 -14.79
CA GLU A 205 -3.37 20.25 -15.20
C GLU A 205 -2.65 20.86 -13.99
N ALA A 206 -3.38 21.11 -12.90
CA ALA A 206 -2.82 21.60 -11.66
C ALA A 206 -1.82 20.59 -11.06
N LEU A 207 -2.15 19.30 -11.02
CA LEU A 207 -1.24 18.24 -10.57
C LEU A 207 0.00 18.12 -11.46
N CYS A 208 -0.17 18.24 -12.78
CA CYS A 208 0.94 18.33 -13.72
C CYS A 208 1.83 19.56 -13.49
N THR A 209 1.30 20.60 -12.88
CA THR A 209 2.05 21.83 -12.54
C THR A 209 2.73 21.70 -11.19
N VAL A 210 2.09 21.05 -10.21
CA VAL A 210 2.70 20.68 -8.93
C VAL A 210 3.98 19.87 -9.15
N ILE A 211 3.95 18.86 -10.04
CA ILE A 211 5.14 18.06 -10.32
C ILE A 211 6.24 18.86 -11.06
N GLN A 212 5.87 19.85 -11.88
CA GLN A 212 6.84 20.78 -12.47
C GLN A 212 7.49 21.68 -11.40
N LEU A 213 6.71 22.13 -10.40
CA LEU A 213 7.27 22.90 -9.27
C LEU A 213 8.25 22.03 -8.49
N CYS A 214 7.85 20.80 -8.15
CA CYS A 214 8.75 19.83 -7.51
C CYS A 214 10.03 19.63 -8.34
N GLU A 215 9.91 19.50 -9.68
CA GLU A 215 11.07 19.37 -10.57
C GLU A 215 12.03 20.56 -10.45
N ARG A 216 11.51 21.80 -10.50
CA ARG A 216 12.34 23.01 -10.34
C ARG A 216 12.97 23.09 -8.95
N LEU A 217 12.22 22.76 -7.90
CA LEU A 217 12.74 22.84 -6.54
C LEU A 217 13.85 21.82 -6.27
N PHE A 218 13.71 20.58 -6.76
CA PHE A 218 14.72 19.54 -6.58
C PHE A 218 15.96 19.73 -7.46
N LEU A 219 15.82 20.28 -8.68
CA LEU A 219 16.96 20.50 -9.57
C LEU A 219 17.67 21.82 -9.28
N ASP A 220 16.91 22.91 -9.26
CA ASP A 220 17.47 24.26 -9.34
C ASP A 220 17.62 24.88 -7.94
N HIS A 221 16.82 24.43 -6.97
CA HIS A 221 16.74 25.02 -5.62
C HIS A 221 16.95 24.02 -4.48
N SER A 222 17.69 22.93 -4.74
CA SER A 222 17.94 21.87 -3.76
C SER A 222 18.55 22.38 -2.45
N HIS A 223 19.42 23.40 -2.52
CA HIS A 223 20.02 24.08 -1.37
C HIS A 223 19.00 24.70 -0.39
N ARG A 224 17.77 24.99 -0.84
CA ARG A 224 16.69 25.52 -0.01
C ARG A 224 15.84 24.43 0.64
N LEU A 225 15.95 23.20 0.15
CA LEU A 225 15.19 22.04 0.60
C LEU A 225 15.96 21.30 1.69
N THR A 226 16.00 21.88 2.89
CA THR A 226 16.57 21.22 4.07
C THR A 226 15.47 20.57 4.90
N ASN A 227 15.74 19.38 5.45
CA ASN A 227 14.89 18.68 6.43
C ASN A 227 13.41 18.57 6.00
N GLY A 228 12.47 19.10 6.80
CA GLY A 228 11.03 18.98 6.58
C GLY A 228 10.53 19.58 5.26
N LYS A 229 11.21 20.62 4.75
CA LYS A 229 10.90 21.23 3.43
C LYS A 229 11.02 20.20 2.32
N SER A 230 12.09 19.39 2.36
CA SER A 230 12.30 18.34 1.37
C SER A 230 11.19 17.28 1.46
N GLN A 231 10.84 16.87 2.68
CA GLN A 231 9.80 15.87 2.94
C GLN A 231 8.43 16.30 2.40
N MET A 232 8.06 17.56 2.58
CA MET A 232 6.80 18.12 2.07
C MET A 232 6.68 17.98 0.54
N TYR A 233 7.76 18.25 -0.20
CA TYR A 233 7.78 18.10 -1.65
C TYR A 233 7.98 16.64 -2.12
N HIS A 234 8.64 15.79 -1.31
CA HIS A 234 8.63 14.34 -1.54
C HIS A 234 7.21 13.80 -1.47
N ARG A 235 6.43 14.20 -0.46
CA ARG A 235 5.02 13.79 -0.30
C ARG A 235 4.17 14.22 -1.48
N ALA A 236 4.30 15.48 -1.90
CA ALA A 236 3.57 15.98 -3.07
C ALA A 236 3.93 15.20 -4.34
N THR A 237 5.21 14.90 -4.55
CA THR A 237 5.67 14.09 -5.68
C THR A 237 5.06 12.68 -5.66
N VAL A 238 5.07 12.01 -4.50
CA VAL A 238 4.44 10.70 -4.32
C VAL A 238 2.93 10.78 -4.56
N ALA A 239 2.24 11.80 -4.04
CA ALA A 239 0.80 11.97 -4.29
C ALA A 239 0.47 12.10 -5.78
N VAL A 240 1.28 12.84 -6.56
CA VAL A 240 1.09 12.94 -8.02
C VAL A 240 1.42 11.62 -8.73
N LEU A 241 2.47 10.90 -8.32
CA LEU A 241 2.78 9.55 -8.84
C LEU A 241 1.65 8.54 -8.60
N LEU A 242 0.91 8.73 -7.51
CA LEU A 242 -0.24 7.90 -7.13
C LEU A 242 -1.58 8.44 -7.64
N SER A 243 -1.57 9.50 -8.45
CA SER A 243 -2.79 10.07 -9.04
C SER A 243 -3.59 9.03 -9.81
N ARG A 244 -4.90 9.21 -9.89
CA ARG A 244 -5.79 8.29 -10.62
C ARG A 244 -5.79 8.50 -12.11
N SER A 245 -5.55 9.73 -12.56
CA SER A 245 -5.37 10.00 -13.98
C SER A 245 -4.09 9.35 -14.47
N TRP A 246 -4.24 8.46 -15.46
CA TRP A 246 -3.09 7.85 -16.12
C TRP A 246 -2.21 8.91 -16.80
N CYS A 247 -2.79 9.97 -17.37
CA CYS A 247 -2.06 11.06 -18.01
C CYS A 247 -1.15 11.77 -17.00
N VAL A 248 -1.69 12.10 -15.82
CA VAL A 248 -0.93 12.73 -14.72
C VAL A 248 0.19 11.80 -14.25
N ARG A 249 -0.11 10.53 -13.99
CA ARG A 249 0.90 9.54 -13.58
C ARG A 249 2.01 9.42 -14.60
N LYS A 250 1.68 9.24 -15.88
CA LYS A 250 2.67 9.08 -16.96
C LYS A 250 3.63 10.27 -17.00
N ARG A 251 3.11 11.50 -16.91
CA ARG A 251 3.95 12.71 -16.87
C ARG A 251 4.82 12.75 -15.62
N ALA A 252 4.26 12.43 -14.45
CA ALA A 252 5.01 12.40 -13.20
C ALA A 252 6.12 11.35 -13.23
N GLN A 253 5.86 10.16 -13.76
CA GLN A 253 6.86 9.11 -13.93
C GLN A 253 8.01 9.55 -14.85
N GLN A 254 7.72 10.26 -15.95
CA GLN A 254 8.76 10.80 -16.84
C GLN A 254 9.63 11.83 -16.13
N ILE A 255 9.01 12.77 -15.42
CA ILE A 255 9.72 13.82 -14.68
C ILE A 255 10.56 13.21 -13.55
N VAL A 256 9.99 12.32 -12.75
CA VAL A 256 10.70 11.70 -11.62
C VAL A 256 11.87 10.84 -12.09
N LYS A 257 11.72 10.06 -13.17
CA LYS A 257 12.86 9.32 -13.74
C LYS A 257 14.01 10.24 -14.14
N LYS A 258 13.69 11.35 -14.80
CA LYS A 258 14.68 12.38 -15.16
C LYS A 258 15.32 13.00 -13.91
N LEU A 259 14.52 13.36 -12.89
CA LEU A 259 15.02 13.90 -11.63
C LEU A 259 15.99 12.95 -10.94
N LEU A 260 15.61 11.67 -10.81
CA LEU A 260 16.44 10.67 -10.14
C LEU A 260 17.77 10.43 -10.89
N SER A 261 17.78 10.55 -12.22
CA SER A 261 19.01 10.46 -13.00
C SER A 261 19.98 11.64 -12.79
N LEU A 262 19.49 12.77 -12.29
CA LEU A 262 20.27 14.01 -12.11
C LEU A 262 20.59 14.33 -10.65
N SER A 263 19.70 13.97 -9.71
CA SER A 263 19.74 14.38 -8.30
C SER A 263 20.29 13.31 -7.33
N GLY A 264 20.81 12.18 -7.85
CA GLY A 264 21.45 11.13 -7.05
C GLY A 264 20.49 10.33 -6.14
N SER A 265 21.07 9.51 -5.25
CA SER A 265 20.34 8.56 -4.41
C SER A 265 19.49 9.21 -3.30
N GLY A 266 19.89 10.39 -2.79
CA GLY A 266 19.18 11.09 -1.72
C GLY A 266 17.70 11.37 -2.02
N LEU A 267 17.40 11.84 -3.25
CA LEU A 267 16.02 12.05 -3.68
C LEU A 267 15.23 10.73 -3.73
N ALA A 268 15.85 9.63 -4.19
CA ALA A 268 15.20 8.33 -4.23
C ALA A 268 14.78 7.85 -2.84
N TYR A 269 15.65 8.01 -1.84
CA TYR A 269 15.31 7.66 -0.45
C TYR A 269 14.23 8.56 0.14
N GLY A 270 14.25 9.86 -0.16
CA GLY A 270 13.20 10.79 0.27
C GLY A 270 11.83 10.40 -0.29
N LEU A 271 11.75 10.08 -1.58
CA LEU A 271 10.52 9.59 -2.22
C LEU A 271 10.11 8.21 -1.70
N LEU A 272 11.06 7.29 -1.50
CA LEU A 272 10.80 5.98 -0.93
C LEU A 272 10.23 6.09 0.50
N GLY A 273 10.76 7.00 1.31
CA GLY A 273 10.28 7.26 2.66
C GLY A 273 8.79 7.61 2.69
N GLU A 274 8.37 8.58 1.88
CA GLU A 274 6.95 8.96 1.79
C GLU A 274 6.09 7.86 1.15
N LEU A 275 6.61 7.15 0.14
CA LEU A 275 5.90 6.03 -0.47
C LEU A 275 5.69 4.87 0.51
N ARG A 276 6.64 4.59 1.41
CA ARG A 276 6.47 3.60 2.49
C ARG A 276 5.35 3.99 3.45
N VAL A 277 5.24 5.27 3.81
CA VAL A 277 4.16 5.75 4.68
C VAL A 277 2.79 5.43 4.05
N VAL A 278 2.66 5.64 2.74
CA VAL A 278 1.43 5.30 2.01
C VAL A 278 1.20 3.80 1.96
N ILE A 279 2.22 3.01 1.59
CA ILE A 279 2.10 1.55 1.44
C ILE A 279 1.78 0.89 2.77
N ASN A 280 2.43 1.28 3.87
CA ASN A 280 2.22 0.69 5.20
C ASN A 280 0.80 0.92 5.74
N LYS A 281 0.12 2.00 5.30
CA LYS A 281 -1.28 2.28 5.67
C LYS A 281 -2.28 1.65 4.70
N HIS A 282 -1.82 1.16 3.56
CA HIS A 282 -2.68 0.67 2.50
C HIS A 282 -3.30 -0.68 2.86
N LYS A 283 -4.57 -0.88 2.51
CA LYS A 283 -5.27 -2.16 2.69
C LYS A 283 -5.82 -2.64 1.36
N VAL A 284 -5.80 -3.95 1.14
CA VAL A 284 -6.50 -4.54 -0.01
C VAL A 284 -7.99 -4.49 0.31
N LEU A 285 -8.76 -3.77 -0.52
CA LEU A 285 -10.19 -3.63 -0.33
C LEU A 285 -10.94 -4.46 -1.40
N PRO A 286 -12.01 -5.18 -1.00
CA PRO A 286 -12.91 -5.84 -1.95
C PRO A 286 -13.57 -4.86 -2.91
N GLN A 287 -13.96 -5.33 -4.09
CA GLN A 287 -14.53 -4.48 -5.15
C GLN A 287 -15.87 -3.87 -4.72
N GLU A 288 -16.63 -4.58 -3.89
CA GLU A 288 -17.92 -4.18 -3.33
C GLU A 288 -17.81 -2.94 -2.43
N VAL A 289 -16.63 -2.68 -1.85
CA VAL A 289 -16.37 -1.47 -1.03
C VAL A 289 -16.00 -0.28 -1.92
N LEU A 290 -15.37 -0.55 -3.06
CA LEU A 290 -14.84 0.47 -3.97
C LEU A 290 -15.89 0.99 -4.95
N GLN A 291 -16.94 0.22 -5.20
CA GLN A 291 -18.01 0.55 -6.14
C GLN A 291 -19.35 0.64 -5.41
N ALA A 292 -20.16 1.63 -5.77
CA ALA A 292 -21.55 1.69 -5.40
C ALA A 292 -22.36 0.65 -6.21
N GLU A 293 -23.58 0.37 -5.78
CA GLU A 293 -24.49 -0.55 -6.50
C GLU A 293 -24.77 -0.12 -7.95
N SER A 294 -24.65 1.18 -8.24
CA SER A 294 -24.75 1.75 -9.60
C SER A 294 -23.55 1.46 -10.51
N GLY A 295 -22.47 0.86 -9.99
CA GLY A 295 -21.20 0.67 -10.68
C GLY A 295 -20.28 1.90 -10.66
N GLU A 296 -20.74 3.04 -10.13
CA GLU A 296 -19.89 4.20 -9.89
C GLU A 296 -18.95 4.00 -8.71
N LEU A 297 -17.87 4.77 -8.63
CA LEU A 297 -16.93 4.68 -7.51
C LEU A 297 -17.55 5.27 -6.23
N SER A 298 -17.46 4.53 -5.13
CA SER A 298 -17.81 5.03 -3.79
C SER A 298 -16.84 6.14 -3.36
N GLU A 299 -17.14 6.91 -2.31
CA GLU A 299 -16.19 7.92 -1.80
C GLU A 299 -14.84 7.31 -1.37
N VAL A 300 -14.87 6.14 -0.73
CA VAL A 300 -13.68 5.35 -0.44
C VAL A 300 -13.00 4.94 -1.75
N GLY A 301 -13.80 4.45 -2.68
CA GLY A 301 -13.42 4.16 -4.05
C GLY A 301 -12.98 5.36 -4.87
N LYS A 302 -13.09 6.62 -4.40
CA LYS A 302 -12.57 7.85 -5.04
C LYS A 302 -11.17 8.21 -4.53
N ALA A 303 -10.88 7.92 -3.27
CA ALA A 303 -9.58 8.17 -2.64
C ALA A 303 -8.60 6.98 -2.72
N TYR A 304 -9.09 5.77 -3.02
CA TYR A 304 -8.27 4.55 -3.03
C TYR A 304 -7.18 4.56 -4.11
N SER A 305 -5.95 4.15 -3.78
CA SER A 305 -4.89 3.99 -4.79
C SER A 305 -4.79 2.51 -5.17
N PRO A 306 -5.14 2.10 -6.40
CA PRO A 306 -5.07 0.68 -6.77
C PRO A 306 -3.66 0.11 -6.55
N PRO A 307 -3.52 -1.14 -6.08
CA PRO A 307 -2.20 -1.73 -5.81
C PRO A 307 -1.19 -1.68 -6.98
N ARG A 308 -1.67 -1.74 -8.23
CA ARG A 308 -0.84 -1.58 -9.43
C ARG A 308 -0.14 -0.22 -9.50
N VAL A 309 -0.80 0.83 -9.03
CA VAL A 309 -0.25 2.21 -9.03
C VAL A 309 0.88 2.34 -8.00
N LEU A 310 0.75 1.71 -6.83
CA LEU A 310 1.82 1.65 -5.82
C LEU A 310 3.07 0.97 -6.37
N LEU A 311 2.88 -0.13 -7.10
CA LEU A 311 3.95 -0.88 -7.74
C LEU A 311 4.64 -0.06 -8.86
N GLU A 312 3.87 0.67 -9.67
CA GLU A 312 4.43 1.57 -10.69
C GLU A 312 5.27 2.68 -10.06
N ALA A 313 4.81 3.27 -8.94
CA ALA A 313 5.57 4.27 -8.20
C ALA A 313 6.87 3.69 -7.62
N LEU A 314 6.85 2.51 -7.01
CA LEU A 314 8.06 1.82 -6.52
C LEU A 314 9.06 1.60 -7.67
N ARG A 315 8.60 1.12 -8.83
CA ARG A 315 9.46 0.95 -10.01
C ARG A 315 10.13 2.23 -10.46
N VAL A 316 9.40 3.34 -10.40
CA VAL A 316 9.93 4.66 -10.80
C VAL A 316 11.00 5.12 -9.82
N VAL A 317 10.73 5.04 -8.51
CA VAL A 317 11.70 5.39 -7.46
C VAL A 317 12.99 4.56 -7.55
N CYS A 318 12.86 3.29 -7.90
CA CYS A 318 13.99 2.37 -8.05
C CYS A 318 14.69 2.40 -9.44
N SER A 319 14.15 3.12 -10.41
CA SER A 319 14.46 2.91 -11.84
C SER A 319 15.90 3.21 -12.25
N VAL A 320 16.60 4.06 -11.51
CA VAL A 320 17.98 4.50 -11.83
C VAL A 320 18.99 3.98 -10.82
N ALA A 321 18.59 3.15 -9.85
CA ALA A 321 19.49 2.71 -8.78
C ALA A 321 20.69 1.91 -9.33
N GLY A 322 20.51 1.13 -10.40
CA GLY A 322 21.61 0.45 -11.09
C GLY A 322 22.54 1.36 -11.90
N GLN A 323 22.23 2.66 -12.01
CA GLN A 323 23.03 3.68 -12.73
C GLN A 323 23.78 4.61 -11.77
N TRP A 324 23.61 4.44 -10.45
CA TRP A 324 24.33 5.23 -9.48
C TRP A 324 25.82 4.94 -9.51
N SER A 325 26.62 5.97 -9.21
CA SER A 325 28.08 5.88 -9.20
C SER A 325 28.61 4.94 -8.12
N ASP A 326 27.91 4.84 -6.99
CA ASP A 326 28.25 3.96 -5.88
C ASP A 326 27.33 2.72 -5.86
N PRO A 327 27.85 1.52 -6.16
CA PRO A 327 27.10 0.28 -6.06
C PRO A 327 26.56 -0.01 -4.64
N ALA A 328 27.21 0.49 -3.59
CA ALA A 328 26.76 0.30 -2.21
C ALA A 328 25.39 0.98 -1.97
N GLU A 329 25.10 2.07 -2.67
CA GLU A 329 23.79 2.72 -2.61
C GLU A 329 22.70 1.87 -3.27
N ALA A 330 23.02 1.15 -4.35
CA ALA A 330 22.07 0.21 -4.96
C ALA A 330 21.79 -0.99 -4.01
N ASP A 331 22.82 -1.53 -3.37
CA ASP A 331 22.69 -2.59 -2.35
C ASP A 331 21.84 -2.11 -1.16
N LYS A 332 22.07 -0.88 -0.68
CA LYS A 332 21.28 -0.26 0.37
C LYS A 332 19.83 -0.05 -0.05
N MET A 333 19.58 0.44 -1.27
CA MET A 333 18.24 0.56 -1.83
C MET A 333 17.53 -0.81 -1.89
N ALA A 334 18.21 -1.88 -2.31
CA ALA A 334 17.68 -3.24 -2.33
C ALA A 334 17.25 -3.73 -0.93
N MET A 335 18.06 -3.46 0.10
CA MET A 335 17.72 -3.75 1.50
C MET A 335 16.52 -2.94 1.98
N GLU A 336 16.50 -1.65 1.63
CA GLU A 336 15.48 -0.70 2.02
C GLU A 336 14.11 -1.06 1.41
N ILE A 337 14.04 -1.58 0.18
CA ILE A 337 12.76 -1.97 -0.43
C ILE A 337 12.28 -3.37 -0.04
N LEU A 338 13.04 -4.12 0.78
CA LEU A 338 12.74 -5.52 1.11
C LEU A 338 11.32 -5.70 1.65
N ILE A 339 10.98 -5.10 2.78
CA ILE A 339 9.66 -5.34 3.42
C ILE A 339 8.52 -4.70 2.62
N VAL A 340 8.73 -3.49 2.08
CA VAL A 340 7.67 -2.75 1.36
C VAL A 340 7.23 -3.45 0.07
N THR A 341 8.15 -4.14 -0.62
CA THR A 341 7.82 -4.92 -1.83
C THR A 341 7.09 -6.23 -1.53
N HIS A 342 7.11 -6.69 -0.28
CA HIS A 342 6.37 -7.86 0.20
C HIS A 342 5.08 -7.49 0.94
N HIS A 343 4.73 -6.20 0.99
CA HIS A 343 3.45 -5.74 1.55
C HIS A 343 2.26 -6.45 0.87
N PRO A 344 1.19 -6.84 1.59
CA PRO A 344 0.07 -7.62 1.04
C PRO A 344 -0.52 -7.03 -0.24
N SER A 345 -0.64 -5.71 -0.33
CA SER A 345 -1.15 -5.05 -1.53
C SER A 345 -0.23 -5.19 -2.73
N ILE A 346 1.09 -5.13 -2.52
CA ILE A 346 2.05 -5.29 -3.60
C ILE A 346 2.08 -6.75 -4.07
N VAL A 347 2.10 -7.70 -3.13
CA VAL A 347 2.08 -9.14 -3.43
C VAL A 347 0.80 -9.54 -4.17
N ALA A 348 -0.36 -9.01 -3.77
CA ALA A 348 -1.63 -9.24 -4.46
C ALA A 348 -1.61 -8.72 -5.91
N ALA A 349 -0.88 -7.64 -6.20
CA ALA A 349 -0.77 -7.08 -7.55
C ALA A 349 0.27 -7.83 -8.41
N ARG A 350 1.42 -8.16 -7.82
CA ARG A 350 2.52 -8.87 -8.49
C ARG A 350 3.42 -9.54 -7.43
N PRO A 351 3.31 -10.86 -7.22
CA PRO A 351 4.31 -11.58 -6.45
C PRO A 351 5.69 -11.49 -7.14
N GLY A 352 6.77 -11.52 -6.35
CA GLY A 352 8.14 -11.44 -6.89
C GLY A 352 8.56 -10.08 -7.43
N LEU A 353 7.96 -8.97 -6.97
CA LEU A 353 8.40 -7.63 -7.36
C LEU A 353 9.83 -7.33 -6.92
N TRP A 354 10.22 -7.75 -5.71
CA TRP A 354 11.56 -7.50 -5.18
C TRP A 354 12.69 -8.03 -6.08
N PRO A 355 12.76 -9.34 -6.44
CA PRO A 355 13.80 -9.84 -7.32
C PRO A 355 13.77 -9.20 -8.73
N TYR A 356 12.59 -8.79 -9.20
CA TYR A 356 12.46 -8.04 -10.45
C TYR A 356 13.12 -6.65 -10.37
N LEU A 357 12.92 -5.93 -9.26
CA LEU A 357 13.55 -4.63 -9.04
C LEU A 357 15.06 -4.77 -8.88
N LEU A 358 15.54 -5.76 -8.12
CA LEU A 358 16.96 -6.04 -7.98
C LEU A 358 17.64 -6.33 -9.33
N SER A 359 16.98 -7.11 -10.19
CA SER A 359 17.49 -7.37 -11.55
C SER A 359 17.65 -6.09 -12.37
N SER A 360 16.73 -5.13 -12.24
CA SER A 360 16.86 -3.80 -12.88
C SER A 360 17.98 -2.93 -12.30
N MET A 361 18.47 -3.26 -11.10
CA MET A 361 19.61 -2.63 -10.45
C MET A 361 20.93 -3.37 -10.72
N ASN A 362 20.93 -4.41 -11.58
CA ASN A 362 22.05 -5.34 -11.79
C ASN A 362 22.43 -6.15 -10.54
N ILE A 363 21.51 -6.35 -9.60
CA ILE A 363 21.69 -7.16 -8.40
C ILE A 363 20.99 -8.51 -8.57
N LYS A 364 21.70 -9.60 -8.36
CA LYS A 364 21.10 -10.94 -8.34
C LYS A 364 20.57 -11.24 -6.94
N ALA A 365 19.28 -11.53 -6.85
CA ALA A 365 18.60 -11.71 -5.57
C ALA A 365 19.22 -12.80 -4.67
N HIS A 366 19.58 -13.97 -5.22
CA HIS A 366 20.17 -15.06 -4.43
C HIS A 366 21.56 -14.69 -3.88
N GLU A 367 22.42 -14.08 -4.71
CA GLU A 367 23.75 -13.62 -4.29
C GLU A 367 23.63 -12.50 -3.23
N PHE A 368 22.67 -11.59 -3.41
CA PHE A 368 22.41 -10.51 -2.45
C PHE A 368 21.92 -11.04 -1.10
N ILE A 369 20.98 -11.99 -1.10
CA ILE A 369 20.50 -12.61 0.14
C ILE A 369 21.68 -13.25 0.87
N ASP A 370 22.43 -14.10 0.16
CA ASP A 370 23.54 -14.86 0.72
C ASP A 370 24.66 -13.97 1.28
N LYS A 371 24.96 -12.84 0.62
CA LYS A 371 25.95 -11.86 1.06
C LYS A 371 25.51 -11.09 2.31
N ASN A 372 24.22 -10.76 2.41
CA ASN A 372 23.69 -9.88 3.46
C ASN A 372 22.81 -10.63 4.47
N LEU A 373 23.01 -11.95 4.63
CA LEU A 373 22.16 -12.78 5.50
C LEU A 373 22.06 -12.24 6.92
N ASP A 374 23.19 -11.81 7.48
CA ASP A 374 23.27 -11.39 8.89
C ASP A 374 22.56 -10.05 9.13
N ASP A 375 22.38 -9.23 8.10
CA ASP A 375 21.58 -8.00 8.13
C ASP A 375 20.09 -8.25 7.82
N ILE A 376 19.80 -9.24 6.96
CA ILE A 376 18.43 -9.59 6.56
C ILE A 376 17.70 -10.34 7.69
N LEU A 377 18.37 -11.28 8.36
CA LEU A 377 17.72 -12.14 9.35
C LEU A 377 17.09 -11.36 10.50
N PRO A 378 17.73 -10.38 11.14
CA PRO A 378 17.09 -9.57 12.18
C PRO A 378 15.81 -8.88 11.65
N ARG A 379 15.85 -8.31 10.44
CA ARG A 379 14.68 -7.66 9.82
C ARG A 379 13.51 -8.61 9.55
N LEU A 380 13.77 -9.91 9.42
CA LEU A 380 12.76 -10.94 9.17
C LEU A 380 12.30 -11.68 10.44
N LEU A 381 13.17 -11.79 11.45
CA LEU A 381 12.98 -12.63 12.63
C LEU A 381 12.74 -11.84 13.91
N GLU A 382 12.99 -10.53 13.94
CA GLU A 382 12.60 -9.67 15.07
C GLU A 382 11.08 -9.74 15.31
N ALA A 383 10.68 -9.61 16.58
CA ALA A 383 9.32 -9.80 17.09
C ALA A 383 8.31 -8.78 16.54
N ASN A 384 7.95 -8.94 15.27
CA ASN A 384 6.85 -8.27 14.59
C ASN A 384 6.33 -9.14 13.44
N ALA A 385 6.42 -10.47 13.58
CA ALA A 385 5.98 -11.43 12.54
C ALA A 385 4.45 -11.53 12.41
N ASP A 386 3.67 -10.82 13.23
CA ASP A 386 2.26 -10.51 12.92
C ASP A 386 2.11 -9.54 11.73
N ASN A 387 3.20 -8.91 11.29
CA ASN A 387 3.23 -8.19 10.04
C ASN A 387 3.22 -9.14 8.83
N GLN A 388 2.10 -9.20 8.13
CA GLN A 388 1.96 -10.01 6.91
C GLN A 388 3.03 -9.71 5.84
N ALA A 389 3.57 -8.49 5.78
CA ALA A 389 4.66 -8.16 4.85
C ALA A 389 5.95 -8.94 5.17
N VAL A 390 6.25 -9.14 6.46
CA VAL A 390 7.40 -9.91 6.92
C VAL A 390 7.20 -11.40 6.59
N ARG A 391 6.00 -11.95 6.87
CA ARG A 391 5.64 -13.33 6.50
C ARG A 391 5.83 -13.56 4.99
N ASN A 392 5.28 -12.68 4.17
CA ASN A 392 5.45 -12.75 2.71
C ASN A 392 6.93 -12.70 2.29
N ALA A 393 7.74 -11.85 2.94
CA ALA A 393 9.18 -11.76 2.68
C ALA A 393 9.91 -13.04 3.06
N VAL A 394 9.64 -13.60 4.24
CA VAL A 394 10.26 -14.87 4.70
C VAL A 394 9.98 -16.00 3.75
N GLY A 395 8.72 -16.18 3.34
CA GLY A 395 8.36 -17.22 2.38
C GLY A 395 9.09 -17.02 1.03
N ALA A 396 9.04 -15.80 0.47
CA ALA A 396 9.64 -15.51 -0.83
C ALA A 396 11.17 -15.67 -0.81
N LEU A 397 11.84 -15.16 0.22
CA LEU A 397 13.29 -15.25 0.36
C LEU A 397 13.75 -16.69 0.63
N SER A 398 12.96 -17.49 1.36
CA SER A 398 13.25 -18.91 1.55
C SER A 398 13.21 -19.68 0.22
N GLY A 399 12.35 -19.26 -0.73
CA GLY A 399 12.34 -19.78 -2.10
C GLY A 399 13.58 -19.38 -2.92
N LEU A 400 14.13 -18.19 -2.67
CA LEU A 400 15.29 -17.66 -3.38
C LEU A 400 16.64 -18.13 -2.80
N SER A 401 16.71 -18.42 -1.49
CA SER A 401 17.89 -18.99 -0.81
C SER A 401 17.49 -20.18 0.07
N PRO A 402 17.16 -21.34 -0.55
CA PRO A 402 16.73 -22.55 0.16
C PRO A 402 17.86 -23.22 0.95
N ILE A 403 19.12 -22.96 0.60
CA ILE A 403 20.29 -23.61 1.22
C ILE A 403 20.79 -22.83 2.44
N LYS A 404 20.73 -21.49 2.44
CA LYS A 404 21.29 -20.67 3.53
C LYS A 404 20.23 -20.00 4.39
N LEU A 405 19.24 -19.35 3.78
CA LEU A 405 18.22 -18.61 4.55
C LEU A 405 17.17 -19.54 5.16
N LEU A 406 16.62 -20.47 4.37
CA LEU A 406 15.56 -21.38 4.83
C LEU A 406 15.96 -22.18 6.10
N PRO A 407 17.15 -22.80 6.20
CA PRO A 407 17.53 -23.52 7.42
C PRO A 407 17.61 -22.62 8.66
N ARG A 408 18.04 -21.36 8.51
CA ARG A 408 18.13 -20.40 9.62
C ARG A 408 16.74 -19.96 10.09
N VAL A 409 15.81 -19.75 9.15
CA VAL A 409 14.39 -19.49 9.48
C VAL A 409 13.80 -20.69 10.23
N MET A 410 14.03 -21.91 9.73
CA MET A 410 13.49 -23.13 10.35
C MET A 410 14.13 -23.41 11.71
N GLU A 411 15.41 -23.11 11.89
CA GLU A 411 16.08 -23.16 13.19
C GLU A 411 15.43 -22.19 14.18
N HIS A 412 15.13 -20.96 13.76
CA HIS A 412 14.43 -19.99 14.59
C HIS A 412 13.03 -20.48 14.99
N VAL A 413 12.25 -21.01 14.04
CA VAL A 413 10.93 -21.62 14.33
C VAL A 413 11.07 -22.76 15.34
N LYS A 414 12.06 -23.65 15.17
CA LYS A 414 12.30 -24.75 16.12
C LYS A 414 12.66 -24.26 17.51
N GLN A 415 13.52 -23.25 17.62
CA GLN A 415 13.93 -22.68 18.91
C GLN A 415 12.73 -22.11 19.67
N TRP A 416 11.86 -21.36 18.98
CA TRP A 416 10.62 -20.84 19.56
C TRP A 416 9.67 -21.95 20.01
N LEU A 417 9.39 -22.92 19.14
CA LEU A 417 8.52 -24.06 19.46
C LEU A 417 9.11 -24.98 20.54
N SER A 418 10.41 -24.91 20.78
CA SER A 418 11.07 -25.66 21.86
C SER A 418 10.92 -24.99 23.24
N ASN A 419 10.30 -23.81 23.32
CA ASN A 419 10.11 -23.11 24.59
C ASN A 419 9.30 -23.97 25.57
N PRO A 420 9.90 -24.41 26.71
CA PRO A 420 9.23 -25.29 27.65
C PRO A 420 7.99 -24.64 28.29
N ALA A 421 7.94 -23.31 28.37
CA ALA A 421 6.79 -22.59 28.93
C ALA A 421 5.49 -22.87 28.16
N LEU A 422 5.58 -23.14 26.84
CA LEU A 422 4.42 -23.48 26.01
C LEU A 422 3.79 -24.81 26.44
N ARG A 423 4.58 -25.77 26.95
CA ARG A 423 4.10 -27.08 27.41
C ARG A 423 3.54 -27.06 28.83
N GLN A 424 3.91 -26.06 29.62
CA GLN A 424 3.56 -25.96 31.03
C GLN A 424 2.22 -25.24 31.27
N VAL A 425 1.61 -24.66 30.23
CA VAL A 425 0.33 -23.95 30.36
C VAL A 425 -0.78 -24.92 30.76
N THR A 426 -1.48 -24.61 31.85
CA THR A 426 -2.60 -25.43 32.32
C THR A 426 -3.93 -24.98 31.71
N ARG A 427 -4.94 -25.86 31.76
CA ARG A 427 -6.31 -25.52 31.33
C ARG A 427 -6.90 -24.36 32.13
N GLU A 428 -6.56 -24.26 33.42
CA GLU A 428 -6.99 -23.17 34.29
C GLU A 428 -6.37 -21.84 33.86
N GLU A 429 -5.05 -21.80 33.65
CA GLU A 429 -4.36 -20.59 33.18
C GLU A 429 -4.89 -20.13 31.82
N TYR A 430 -5.14 -21.08 30.92
CA TYR A 430 -5.74 -20.78 29.62
C TYR A 430 -7.16 -20.22 29.77
N ALA A 431 -7.99 -20.76 30.66
CA ALA A 431 -9.32 -20.22 30.93
C ALA A 431 -9.27 -18.81 31.58
N ILE A 432 -8.29 -18.55 32.44
CA ILE A 432 -8.02 -17.20 32.98
C ILE A 432 -7.68 -16.22 31.84
N MET A 433 -6.85 -16.64 30.88
CA MET A 433 -6.49 -15.81 29.71
C MET A 433 -7.73 -15.43 28.88
N LEU A 434 -8.67 -16.36 28.70
CA LEU A 434 -9.92 -16.13 27.96
C LEU A 434 -10.91 -15.22 28.72
N THR A 435 -10.75 -15.06 30.03
CA THR A 435 -11.62 -14.22 30.85
C THR A 435 -11.26 -12.74 30.65
N PRO A 436 -12.23 -11.83 30.42
CA PRO A 436 -11.99 -10.40 30.21
C PRO A 436 -11.22 -9.73 31.35
N GLU A 437 -10.49 -8.65 31.05
CA GLU A 437 -9.78 -7.85 32.05
C GLU A 437 -10.78 -7.23 33.05
N GLY A 438 -10.51 -7.36 34.35
CA GLY A 438 -11.39 -6.85 35.41
C GLY A 438 -12.47 -7.83 35.88
N GLU A 439 -12.62 -8.97 35.21
CA GLU A 439 -13.46 -10.08 35.68
C GLU A 439 -12.61 -11.20 36.27
N LEU A 440 -13.05 -11.75 37.40
CA LEU A 440 -12.43 -12.92 38.02
C LEU A 440 -12.93 -14.20 37.37
N TYR A 441 -11.99 -15.02 36.93
CA TYR A 441 -12.23 -16.41 36.57
C TYR A 441 -12.55 -17.22 37.84
N ASP A 442 -11.74 -17.08 38.89
CA ASP A 442 -12.01 -17.72 40.18
C ASP A 442 -13.06 -16.94 40.96
N LYS A 443 -14.32 -17.40 40.84
CA LYS A 443 -15.47 -16.81 41.54
C LYS A 443 -15.67 -17.34 42.96
N SER A 444 -14.78 -18.19 43.48
CA SER A 444 -14.91 -18.77 44.83
C SER A 444 -14.97 -17.72 45.94
N ILE A 445 -14.25 -16.61 45.79
CA ILE A 445 -14.26 -15.46 46.74
C ILE A 445 -15.64 -14.76 46.74
N ILE A 446 -16.27 -14.64 45.58
CA ILE A 446 -17.61 -14.04 45.44
C ILE A 446 -18.67 -14.98 46.02
N GLN A 447 -18.56 -16.28 45.72
CA GLN A 447 -19.49 -17.31 46.21
C GLN A 447 -19.43 -17.47 47.73
N SER A 448 -18.23 -17.44 48.32
CA SER A 448 -18.05 -17.47 49.78
C SER A 448 -18.60 -16.22 50.46
N ALA A 449 -18.40 -15.03 49.88
CA ALA A 449 -19.00 -13.78 50.38
C ALA A 449 -20.53 -13.80 50.31
N GLN A 450 -21.12 -14.37 49.25
CA GLN A 450 -22.57 -14.57 49.13
C GLN A 450 -23.11 -15.55 50.19
N GLN A 451 -22.39 -16.65 50.46
CA GLN A 451 -22.79 -17.61 51.50
C GLN A 451 -22.72 -17.01 52.92
N GLU A 452 -21.73 -16.15 53.20
CA GLU A 452 -21.62 -15.44 54.48
C GLU A 452 -22.72 -14.38 54.67
N SER A 453 -23.12 -13.65 53.62
CA SER A 453 -24.26 -12.73 53.70
C SER A 453 -25.58 -13.45 53.95
N THR A 454 -25.74 -14.67 53.41
CA THR A 454 -26.97 -15.47 53.56
C THR A 454 -27.11 -16.05 54.98
N LYS A 455 -26.02 -16.20 55.74
CA LYS A 455 -26.04 -16.68 57.14
C LYS A 455 -26.49 -15.62 58.16
N LYS A 456 -26.71 -14.35 57.76
CA LYS A 456 -27.25 -13.28 58.64
C LYS A 456 -28.79 -13.22 58.65
N GLY A 457 -29.45 -14.38 58.60
CA GLY A 457 -30.91 -14.52 58.68
C GLY A 457 -31.40 -15.19 59.96
N ASN A 458 -30.93 -14.78 61.14
CA ASN A 458 -31.63 -15.10 62.39
C ASN A 458 -32.91 -14.23 62.46
N MET A 459 -33.99 -14.68 61.82
CA MET A 459 -35.33 -14.16 62.07
C MET A 459 -36.21 -15.24 62.70
N LYS A 460 -36.84 -14.84 63.80
CA LYS A 460 -37.50 -15.64 64.82
C LYS A 460 -38.71 -16.42 64.29
N ARG A 461 -38.91 -17.57 64.95
CA ARG A 461 -40.09 -18.43 64.94
C ARG A 461 -41.40 -17.64 65.13
N GLU A 462 -42.35 -17.98 64.26
CA GLU A 462 -43.81 -18.02 64.43
C GLU A 462 -44.63 -16.71 64.52
N ASN A 463 -45.47 -16.48 63.49
CA ASN A 463 -46.92 -16.63 63.68
C ASN A 463 -47.69 -16.93 62.37
N LYS A 464 -48.76 -17.70 62.54
CA LYS A 464 -49.75 -18.29 61.61
C LYS A 464 -49.99 -17.64 60.23
N ALA A 465 -50.14 -18.55 59.25
CA ALA A 465 -50.86 -18.46 57.96
C ALA A 465 -50.15 -17.77 56.78
N TYR A 466 -49.17 -18.44 56.16
CA TYR A 466 -48.93 -18.39 54.71
C TYR A 466 -48.23 -19.68 54.26
N SER A 467 -48.68 -20.25 53.12
CA SER A 467 -48.30 -21.58 52.66
C SER A 467 -46.93 -21.58 51.98
N TYR A 468 -46.06 -22.51 52.41
CA TYR A 468 -44.68 -22.71 51.95
C TYR A 468 -44.51 -22.74 50.40
N LYS A 469 -45.57 -23.12 49.67
CA LYS A 469 -45.56 -23.11 48.20
C LYS A 469 -45.61 -21.71 47.57
N GLU A 470 -46.31 -20.76 48.18
CA GLU A 470 -46.36 -19.37 47.66
C GLU A 470 -45.03 -18.64 47.94
N GLN A 471 -44.36 -18.95 49.05
CA GLN A 471 -43.04 -18.39 49.36
C GLN A 471 -41.94 -18.86 48.39
N ILE A 472 -42.00 -20.10 47.92
CA ILE A 472 -41.05 -20.60 46.91
C ILE A 472 -41.31 -19.95 45.55
N ILE A 473 -42.58 -19.82 45.15
CA ILE A 473 -42.96 -19.16 43.89
C ILE A 473 -42.62 -17.66 43.92
N GLU A 474 -42.78 -16.98 45.05
CA GLU A 474 -42.39 -15.57 45.21
C GLU A 474 -40.85 -15.39 45.16
N LEU A 475 -40.09 -16.32 45.75
CA LEU A 475 -38.63 -16.33 45.68
C LEU A 475 -38.12 -16.60 44.26
N GLU A 476 -38.73 -17.55 43.55
CA GLU A 476 -38.42 -17.85 42.14
C GLU A 476 -38.79 -16.68 41.21
N LEU A 477 -39.95 -16.06 41.42
CA LEU A 477 -40.40 -14.88 40.66
C LEU A 477 -39.49 -13.66 40.91
N GLN A 478 -39.00 -13.48 42.14
CA GLN A 478 -38.03 -12.45 42.47
C GLN A 478 -36.66 -12.71 41.83
N GLU A 479 -36.18 -13.95 41.78
CA GLU A 479 -34.94 -14.29 41.06
C GLU A 479 -35.05 -14.08 39.55
N GLU A 480 -36.21 -14.39 38.95
CA GLU A 480 -36.47 -14.14 37.53
C GLU A 480 -36.58 -12.65 37.19
N ILE A 481 -37.21 -11.85 38.05
CA ILE A 481 -37.28 -10.39 37.90
C ILE A 481 -35.91 -9.73 38.13
N LYS A 482 -35.07 -10.25 39.05
CA LYS A 482 -33.71 -9.77 39.32
C LYS A 482 -32.74 -10.05 38.17
N LYS A 483 -32.83 -11.24 37.54
CA LYS A 483 -32.09 -11.56 36.30
C LYS A 483 -32.50 -10.67 35.12
N LYS A 484 -33.79 -10.30 35.02
CA LYS A 484 -34.32 -9.44 33.94
C LYS A 484 -34.06 -7.94 34.12
N LYS A 485 -33.77 -7.44 35.33
CA LYS A 485 -33.58 -6.00 35.61
C LYS A 485 -32.14 -5.53 35.81
N GLY A 486 -31.14 -6.42 35.79
CA GLY A 486 -29.73 -6.01 35.80
C GLY A 486 -29.29 -5.15 37.00
N ILE A 487 -29.99 -5.27 38.14
CA ILE A 487 -29.62 -4.57 39.38
C ILE A 487 -28.53 -5.41 40.07
N LYS A 488 -27.27 -4.96 39.95
CA LYS A 488 -26.17 -5.45 40.79
C LYS A 488 -26.36 -4.88 42.20
N ASP A 489 -26.90 -5.67 43.11
CA ASP A 489 -26.66 -5.40 44.53
C ASP A 489 -25.14 -5.50 44.74
N GLU A 490 -24.49 -4.38 45.05
CA GLU A 490 -23.10 -4.38 45.49
C GLU A 490 -23.06 -5.19 46.80
N LEU A 491 -22.67 -6.46 46.68
CA LEU A 491 -22.22 -7.27 47.80
C LEU A 491 -21.26 -6.41 48.63
N GLN A 492 -21.65 -6.07 49.87
CA GLN A 492 -20.78 -5.35 50.79
C GLN A 492 -19.65 -6.29 51.23
N LEU A 493 -18.64 -6.41 50.37
CA LEU A 493 -17.41 -7.13 50.66
C LEU A 493 -16.70 -6.45 51.83
N THR A 494 -16.33 -7.24 52.83
CA THR A 494 -15.48 -6.77 53.94
C THR A 494 -14.13 -6.26 53.42
N SER A 495 -13.43 -5.40 54.16
CA SER A 495 -12.10 -4.88 53.74
C SER A 495 -11.14 -6.00 53.34
N LYS A 496 -11.13 -7.10 54.09
CA LYS A 496 -10.32 -8.29 53.83
C LYS A 496 -10.74 -9.03 52.55
N GLN A 497 -12.04 -9.13 52.26
CA GLN A 497 -12.54 -9.72 51.02
C GLN A 497 -12.25 -8.84 49.80
N LYS A 498 -12.28 -7.50 49.94
CA LYS A 498 -11.86 -6.58 48.87
C LYS A 498 -10.37 -6.71 48.56
N GLU A 499 -9.51 -6.81 49.58
CA GLU A 499 -8.08 -7.05 49.40
C GLU A 499 -7.79 -8.41 48.76
N MET A 500 -8.48 -9.48 49.19
CA MET A 500 -8.34 -10.81 48.57
C MET A 500 -8.81 -10.83 47.11
N MET A 501 -9.92 -10.16 46.80
CA MET A 501 -10.43 -10.03 45.44
C MET A 501 -9.45 -9.24 44.56
N GLN A 502 -8.88 -8.16 45.08
CA GLN A 502 -7.87 -7.36 44.38
C GLN A 502 -6.59 -8.17 44.14
N ALA A 503 -6.11 -8.91 45.14
CA ALA A 503 -4.95 -9.78 45.01
C ALA A 503 -5.17 -10.91 43.97
N GLN A 504 -6.37 -11.48 43.93
CA GLN A 504 -6.72 -12.48 42.92
C GLN A 504 -6.81 -11.86 41.52
N LEU A 505 -7.39 -10.66 41.37
CA LEU A 505 -7.43 -9.94 40.10
C LEU A 505 -6.02 -9.63 39.58
N GLU A 506 -5.12 -9.22 40.46
CA GLU A 506 -3.72 -8.97 40.12
C GLU A 506 -3.00 -10.24 39.70
N LYS A 507 -3.23 -11.35 40.42
CA LYS A 507 -2.70 -12.68 40.05
C LYS A 507 -3.21 -13.09 38.67
N GLU A 508 -4.51 -13.04 38.42
CA GLU A 508 -5.11 -13.41 37.13
C GLU A 508 -4.66 -12.49 35.98
N SER A 509 -4.53 -11.19 36.23
CA SER A 509 -3.96 -10.23 35.25
C SER A 509 -2.51 -10.56 34.91
N SER A 510 -1.70 -10.95 35.89
CA SER A 510 -0.31 -11.37 35.64
C SER A 510 -0.22 -12.64 34.79
N ILE A 511 -1.10 -13.62 35.04
CA ILE A 511 -1.22 -14.86 34.25
C ILE A 511 -1.64 -14.50 32.82
N ARG A 512 -2.67 -13.67 32.66
CA ARG A 512 -3.17 -13.23 31.34
C ARG A 512 -2.08 -12.55 30.53
N LYS A 513 -1.33 -11.59 31.11
CA LYS A 513 -0.22 -10.91 30.44
C LYS A 513 0.87 -11.88 30.00
N ARG A 514 1.25 -12.82 30.87
CA ARG A 514 2.26 -13.84 30.55
C ARG A 514 1.81 -14.73 29.39
N LEU A 515 0.58 -15.25 29.44
CA LEU A 515 0.03 -16.12 28.40
C LEU A 515 -0.18 -15.37 27.07
N GLN A 516 -0.61 -14.11 27.11
CA GLN A 516 -0.70 -13.27 25.90
C GLN A 516 0.66 -13.05 25.25
N GLY A 517 1.72 -12.88 26.04
CA GLY A 517 3.09 -12.83 25.54
C GLY A 517 3.48 -14.12 24.81
N LEU A 518 3.30 -15.28 25.47
CA LEU A 518 3.56 -16.60 24.86
C LEU A 518 2.71 -16.85 23.61
N ASP A 519 1.45 -16.41 23.61
CA ASP A 519 0.54 -16.54 22.47
C ASP A 519 1.01 -15.72 21.27
N MET A 520 1.47 -14.49 21.49
CA MET A 520 2.03 -13.62 20.46
C MET A 520 3.29 -14.23 19.84
N GLU A 521 4.19 -14.72 20.68
CA GLU A 521 5.42 -15.39 20.25
C GLU A 521 5.13 -16.66 19.43
N LEU A 522 4.15 -17.45 19.87
CA LEU A 522 3.70 -18.63 19.15
C LEU A 522 3.10 -18.26 17.78
N ARG A 523 2.22 -17.25 17.71
CA ARG A 523 1.67 -16.76 16.44
C ARG A 523 2.76 -16.33 15.47
N CYS A 524 3.81 -15.69 15.98
CA CYS A 524 4.96 -15.29 15.18
C CYS A 524 5.65 -16.52 14.58
N ALA A 525 6.06 -17.49 15.40
CA ALA A 525 6.74 -18.69 14.94
C ALA A 525 5.90 -19.51 13.94
N VAL A 526 4.61 -19.70 14.23
CA VAL A 526 3.67 -20.41 13.34
C VAL A 526 3.48 -19.64 12.03
N GLY A 527 3.34 -18.31 12.08
CA GLY A 527 3.22 -17.48 10.90
C GLY A 527 4.43 -17.55 9.95
N LEU A 528 5.64 -17.70 10.49
CA LEU A 528 6.86 -17.92 9.69
C LEU A 528 6.84 -19.30 9.01
N LEU A 529 6.43 -20.34 9.75
CA LEU A 529 6.28 -21.69 9.23
C LEU A 529 5.24 -21.73 8.10
N GLU A 530 4.04 -21.22 8.35
CA GLU A 530 2.94 -21.11 7.37
C GLU A 530 3.38 -20.39 6.10
N ALA A 531 4.04 -19.23 6.24
CA ALA A 531 4.50 -18.46 5.08
C ALA A 531 5.48 -19.25 4.21
N THR A 532 6.32 -20.07 4.84
CA THR A 532 7.27 -20.92 4.14
C THR A 532 6.58 -22.13 3.49
N LEU A 533 5.62 -22.74 4.18
CA LEU A 533 4.80 -23.83 3.65
C LEU A 533 4.00 -23.40 2.41
N ILE A 534 3.45 -22.18 2.41
CA ILE A 534 2.72 -21.62 1.26
C ILE A 534 3.62 -21.50 0.03
N GLN A 535 4.87 -21.03 0.21
CA GLN A 535 5.81 -20.82 -0.89
C GLN A 535 6.46 -22.11 -1.39
N LYS A 536 6.44 -23.19 -0.60
CA LYS A 536 7.00 -24.51 -0.93
C LYS A 536 8.42 -24.42 -1.50
N PRO A 537 9.37 -23.77 -0.79
CA PRO A 537 10.74 -23.65 -1.27
C PRO A 537 11.38 -25.01 -1.51
N PRO A 538 12.35 -25.10 -2.44
CA PRO A 538 13.16 -26.31 -2.60
C PRO A 538 13.73 -26.75 -1.25
N GLN A 539 13.84 -28.06 -1.02
CA GLN A 539 14.46 -28.64 0.19
C GLN A 539 13.71 -28.38 1.50
N ILE A 540 12.50 -27.80 1.49
CA ILE A 540 11.69 -27.67 2.71
C ILE A 540 11.45 -29.02 3.40
N SER A 541 11.32 -30.10 2.62
CA SER A 541 11.14 -31.46 3.13
C SER A 541 12.27 -31.94 4.04
N TRP A 542 13.47 -31.36 3.95
CA TRP A 542 14.60 -31.69 4.82
C TRP A 542 14.51 -30.99 6.18
N GLN A 543 13.81 -29.85 6.25
CA GLN A 543 13.69 -29.07 7.48
C GLN A 543 12.49 -29.52 8.33
N LEU A 544 11.41 -29.97 7.69
CA LEU A 544 10.15 -30.29 8.33
C LEU A 544 10.21 -31.42 9.38
N PRO A 545 11.01 -32.49 9.24
CA PRO A 545 11.13 -33.51 10.29
C PRO A 545 11.56 -32.93 11.65
N GLY A 546 12.52 -32.00 11.66
CA GLY A 546 12.97 -31.34 12.89
C GLY A 546 11.90 -30.41 13.50
N VAL A 547 11.11 -29.75 12.65
CA VAL A 547 9.96 -28.93 13.09
C VAL A 547 8.88 -29.81 13.69
N LEU A 548 8.56 -30.95 13.08
CA LEU A 548 7.57 -31.90 13.59
C LEU A 548 7.95 -32.44 14.97
N GLN A 549 9.23 -32.74 15.22
CA GLN A 549 9.70 -33.22 16.52
C GLN A 549 9.38 -32.26 17.68
N VAL A 550 9.46 -30.95 17.45
CA VAL A 550 9.17 -29.93 18.47
C VAL A 550 7.70 -29.52 18.51
N LEU A 551 7.00 -29.60 17.37
CA LEU A 551 5.59 -29.27 17.20
C LEU A 551 4.67 -30.32 17.84
N LEU A 552 4.89 -31.61 17.59
CA LEU A 552 3.97 -32.67 18.02
C LEU A 552 3.68 -32.68 19.53
N PRO A 553 4.66 -32.49 20.44
CA PRO A 553 4.38 -32.41 21.87
C PRO A 553 3.49 -31.21 22.25
N LEU A 554 3.57 -30.09 21.51
CA LEU A 554 2.77 -28.89 21.78
C LEU A 554 1.28 -29.06 21.45
N LEU A 555 0.91 -30.10 20.71
CA LEU A 555 -0.51 -30.44 20.50
C LEU A 555 -1.23 -30.84 21.80
N HIS A 556 -0.50 -31.12 22.88
CA HIS A 556 -1.07 -31.36 24.21
C HIS A 556 -1.05 -30.12 25.12
N SER A 557 -0.74 -28.94 24.58
CA SER A 557 -0.83 -27.68 25.31
C SER A 557 -2.13 -26.96 24.91
N PRO A 558 -2.97 -26.53 25.88
CA PRO A 558 -4.22 -25.83 25.59
C PRO A 558 -4.00 -24.50 24.87
N LEU A 559 -2.84 -23.85 25.11
CA LEU A 559 -2.49 -22.61 24.41
C LEU A 559 -2.06 -22.87 22.97
N ALA A 560 -1.26 -23.93 22.75
CA ALA A 560 -0.57 -24.12 21.47
C ALA A 560 -1.34 -24.99 20.47
N ALA A 561 -2.08 -25.98 20.93
CA ALA A 561 -2.80 -26.93 20.08
C ALA A 561 -3.74 -26.26 19.06
N PRO A 562 -4.59 -25.28 19.44
CA PRO A 562 -5.51 -24.64 18.50
C PRO A 562 -4.79 -23.89 17.36
N ARG A 563 -3.54 -23.45 17.56
CA ARG A 563 -2.76 -22.74 16.54
C ARG A 563 -1.96 -23.68 15.64
N LEU A 564 -1.50 -24.80 16.19
CA LEU A 564 -0.60 -25.71 15.50
C LEU A 564 -1.33 -26.78 14.69
N GLN A 565 -2.61 -27.01 14.96
CA GLN A 565 -3.43 -27.97 14.24
C GLN A 565 -3.39 -27.75 12.72
N GLN A 566 -3.66 -26.52 12.27
CA GLN A 566 -3.67 -26.22 10.83
C GLN A 566 -2.27 -26.31 10.24
N ALA A 567 -1.25 -25.79 10.92
CA ALA A 567 0.13 -25.89 10.48
C ALA A 567 0.58 -27.35 10.31
N PHE A 568 0.16 -28.26 11.20
CA PHE A 568 0.43 -29.70 11.07
C PHE A 568 -0.19 -30.30 9.79
N LEU A 569 -1.43 -29.96 9.49
CA LEU A 569 -2.10 -30.40 8.25
C LEU A 569 -1.40 -29.84 7.01
N ASP A 570 -1.01 -28.57 7.05
CA ASP A 570 -0.33 -27.89 5.95
C ASP A 570 1.07 -28.48 5.68
N ILE A 571 1.77 -28.95 6.72
CA ILE A 571 3.02 -29.71 6.57
C ILE A 571 2.78 -30.97 5.73
N GLY A 572 1.73 -31.75 6.05
CA GLY A 572 1.37 -32.94 5.28
C GLY A 572 1.07 -32.63 3.81
N ALA A 573 0.25 -31.60 3.57
CA ALA A 573 -0.10 -31.11 2.23
C ALA A 573 1.08 -30.47 1.47
N CYS A 574 2.14 -30.06 2.18
CA CYS A 574 3.38 -29.56 1.60
C CYS A 574 4.30 -30.71 1.14
N LEU A 575 4.39 -31.78 1.94
CA LEU A 575 5.29 -32.92 1.70
C LEU A 575 4.76 -33.91 0.65
N ILE A 576 3.46 -34.15 0.63
CA ILE A 576 2.83 -35.13 -0.25
C ILE A 576 2.51 -34.49 -1.61
N SER A 577 2.69 -35.24 -2.70
CA SER A 577 2.41 -34.77 -4.05
C SER A 577 0.96 -34.32 -4.21
N LYS A 578 0.71 -33.35 -5.11
CA LYS A 578 -0.64 -32.81 -5.33
C LYS A 578 -1.67 -33.88 -5.72
N GLU A 579 -1.23 -34.91 -6.43
CA GLU A 579 -2.06 -36.06 -6.85
C GLU A 579 -2.58 -36.86 -5.65
N LEU A 580 -1.83 -36.87 -4.55
CA LEU A 580 -2.15 -37.57 -3.30
C LEU A 580 -2.65 -36.61 -2.23
N HIS A 581 -3.19 -35.44 -2.61
CA HIS A 581 -3.66 -34.43 -1.66
C HIS A 581 -4.70 -34.99 -0.67
N TYR A 582 -5.67 -35.77 -1.14
CA TYR A 582 -6.67 -36.39 -0.27
C TYR A 582 -6.06 -37.39 0.71
N LEU A 583 -5.01 -38.11 0.31
CA LEU A 583 -4.25 -38.97 1.21
C LEU A 583 -3.52 -38.15 2.27
N ALA A 584 -2.94 -37.00 1.89
CA ALA A 584 -2.28 -36.10 2.83
C ALA A 584 -3.25 -35.57 3.91
N VAL A 585 -4.43 -35.12 3.47
CA VAL A 585 -5.49 -34.64 4.36
C VAL A 585 -5.95 -35.76 5.29
N LEU A 586 -6.20 -36.96 4.74
CA LEU A 586 -6.60 -38.13 5.52
C LEU A 586 -5.55 -38.49 6.58
N VAL A 587 -4.27 -38.60 6.20
CA VAL A 587 -3.18 -38.90 7.12
C VAL A 587 -3.13 -37.86 8.24
N GLY A 588 -3.21 -36.57 7.91
CA GLY A 588 -3.19 -35.51 8.91
C GLY A 588 -4.37 -35.60 9.89
N GLN A 589 -5.59 -35.72 9.38
CA GLN A 589 -6.82 -35.81 10.19
C GLN A 589 -6.82 -37.02 11.12
N VAL A 590 -6.52 -38.21 10.59
CA VAL A 590 -6.46 -39.45 11.38
C VAL A 590 -5.34 -39.38 12.41
N THR A 591 -4.18 -38.82 12.06
CA THR A 591 -3.08 -38.63 13.02
C THR A 591 -3.50 -37.73 14.19
N LEU A 592 -4.17 -36.61 13.91
CA LEU A 592 -4.67 -35.72 14.98
C LEU A 592 -5.71 -36.42 15.87
N ARG A 593 -6.64 -37.19 15.28
CA ARG A 593 -7.61 -37.98 16.06
C ARG A 593 -6.93 -38.99 16.99
N LEU A 594 -5.88 -39.66 16.51
CA LEU A 594 -5.09 -40.60 17.32
C LEU A 594 -4.33 -39.89 18.45
N MET A 595 -3.81 -38.69 18.19
CA MET A 595 -3.04 -37.92 19.17
C MET A 595 -3.89 -37.24 20.25
N LYS A 596 -5.18 -36.98 19.99
CA LYS A 596 -6.10 -36.30 20.92
C LYS A 596 -5.52 -34.96 21.43
N PRO A 597 -5.31 -33.98 20.54
CA PRO A 597 -4.79 -32.67 20.93
C PRO A 597 -5.70 -31.96 21.94
N GLU A 598 -5.15 -31.03 22.71
CA GLU A 598 -5.87 -30.13 23.63
C GLU A 598 -6.59 -29.00 22.84
N CYS A 599 -7.31 -29.36 21.77
CA CYS A 599 -8.14 -28.47 21.00
C CYS A 599 -9.29 -29.23 20.33
N ASP A 600 -10.35 -28.52 19.98
CA ASP A 600 -11.50 -29.12 19.30
C ASP A 600 -11.11 -29.54 17.88
N LEU A 601 -11.50 -30.77 17.51
CA LEU A 601 -11.40 -31.27 16.14
C LEU A 601 -12.77 -31.16 15.47
N ASP A 602 -12.77 -30.99 14.15
CA ASP A 602 -14.00 -30.95 13.35
C ASP A 602 -14.80 -32.26 13.54
N GLU A 603 -16.06 -32.12 13.97
CA GLU A 603 -16.98 -33.24 14.20
C GLU A 603 -17.17 -34.11 12.95
N ALA A 604 -17.04 -33.53 11.75
CA ALA A 604 -17.13 -34.26 10.50
C ALA A 604 -16.03 -35.33 10.38
N TRP A 605 -14.87 -35.14 11.01
CA TRP A 605 -13.78 -36.13 10.99
C TRP A 605 -14.10 -37.35 11.86
N GLY A 606 -15.04 -37.22 12.79
CA GLY A 606 -15.49 -38.26 13.72
C GLY A 606 -16.60 -39.17 13.17
N GLN A 607 -17.10 -38.93 11.96
CA GLN A 607 -18.21 -39.70 11.37
C GLN A 607 -17.82 -41.16 11.08
N GLU A 608 -16.56 -41.41 10.72
CA GLU A 608 -16.00 -42.76 10.56
C GLU A 608 -15.30 -43.20 11.86
N ASP A 609 -15.49 -44.46 12.24
CA ASP A 609 -14.78 -45.09 13.34
C ASP A 609 -13.24 -44.95 13.20
N LEU A 610 -12.55 -44.70 14.32
CA LEU A 610 -11.13 -44.35 14.31
C LEU A 610 -10.24 -45.53 13.88
N ASP A 611 -10.55 -46.74 14.33
CA ASP A 611 -9.75 -47.93 14.00
C ASP A 611 -9.88 -48.24 12.50
N THR A 612 -11.10 -48.13 11.98
CA THR A 612 -11.41 -48.29 10.55
C THR A 612 -10.66 -47.26 9.70
N ALA A 613 -10.74 -45.97 10.07
CA ALA A 613 -10.04 -44.89 9.39
C ALA A 613 -8.51 -45.07 9.43
N THR A 614 -7.98 -45.57 10.56
CA THR A 614 -6.55 -45.86 10.74
C THR A 614 -6.09 -46.98 9.82
N GLN A 615 -6.80 -48.10 9.77
CA GLN A 615 -6.47 -49.22 8.87
C GLN A 615 -6.48 -48.79 7.41
N ARG A 616 -7.50 -48.03 7.00
CA ARG A 616 -7.62 -47.47 5.64
C ARG A 616 -6.45 -46.56 5.30
N THR A 617 -6.09 -45.67 6.22
CA THR A 617 -4.98 -44.73 6.05
C THR A 617 -3.65 -45.45 5.89
N VAL A 618 -3.35 -46.43 6.75
CA VAL A 618 -2.14 -47.24 6.67
C VAL A 618 -2.09 -48.06 5.38
N GLY A 619 -3.22 -48.67 4.98
CA GLY A 619 -3.33 -49.43 3.74
C GLY A 619 -3.05 -48.59 2.49
N LEU A 620 -3.61 -47.38 2.43
CA LEU A 620 -3.36 -46.43 1.34
C LEU A 620 -1.90 -45.95 1.34
N LEU A 621 -1.32 -45.63 2.50
CA LEU A 621 0.10 -45.28 2.59
C LEU A 621 0.99 -46.42 2.10
N HIS A 622 0.73 -47.66 2.52
CA HIS A 622 1.47 -48.84 2.07
C HIS A 622 1.39 -49.00 0.55
N MET A 623 0.18 -48.91 -0.02
CA MET A 623 -0.05 -49.02 -1.47
C MET A 623 0.75 -47.99 -2.27
N HIS A 624 0.89 -46.76 -1.75
CA HIS A 624 1.57 -45.67 -2.46
C HIS A 624 3.08 -45.56 -2.16
N THR A 625 3.59 -46.15 -1.08
CA THR A 625 4.99 -46.01 -0.66
C THR A 625 5.80 -47.28 -0.82
N VAL A 626 5.16 -48.45 -0.90
CA VAL A 626 5.84 -49.74 -1.06
C VAL A 626 5.77 -50.17 -2.52
N PRO A 627 6.92 -50.37 -3.20
CA PRO A 627 6.94 -50.86 -4.57
C PRO A 627 6.24 -52.22 -4.66
N HIS A 628 5.34 -52.39 -5.62
CA HIS A 628 4.78 -53.70 -5.91
C HIS A 628 5.92 -54.62 -6.37
N ARG A 629 6.19 -55.67 -5.60
CA ARG A 629 7.03 -56.77 -6.08
C ARG A 629 6.30 -57.41 -7.26
N GLU A 630 6.74 -57.14 -8.48
CA GLU A 630 6.40 -58.01 -9.61
C GLU A 630 6.88 -59.41 -9.25
N GLY A 631 5.93 -60.31 -8.99
CA GLY A 631 6.22 -61.71 -8.74
C GLY A 631 6.93 -62.28 -9.96
N LYS A 632 8.15 -62.78 -9.77
CA LYS A 632 8.71 -63.82 -10.64
C LYS A 632 7.75 -65.01 -10.60
N GLY A 633 6.89 -65.11 -11.59
CA GLY A 633 5.95 -66.22 -11.76
C GLY A 633 5.65 -66.44 -13.23
N GLY A 634 6.40 -67.36 -13.84
CA GLY A 634 6.01 -68.17 -15.00
C GLY A 634 5.50 -67.45 -16.24
N GLY A 635 6.42 -66.97 -17.10
CA GLY A 635 6.10 -66.70 -18.49
C GLY A 635 6.07 -67.98 -19.31
N GLU A 636 4.88 -68.55 -19.53
CA GLU A 636 4.56 -69.22 -20.80
C GLU A 636 3.72 -68.26 -21.63
N GLY A 637 4.13 -68.12 -22.89
CA GLY A 637 3.86 -66.96 -23.70
C GLY A 637 2.46 -66.84 -24.27
N THR A 638 2.13 -65.61 -24.66
CA THR A 638 1.69 -65.37 -26.05
C THR A 638 1.98 -63.93 -26.44
N HIS A 639 2.70 -63.80 -27.55
CA HIS A 639 3.02 -62.56 -28.25
C HIS A 639 1.76 -61.84 -28.74
N ALA A 640 1.65 -60.53 -28.46
CA ALA A 640 1.04 -59.58 -29.38
C ALA A 640 1.55 -58.14 -29.12
N GLY A 641 2.36 -57.63 -30.05
CA GLY A 641 2.36 -56.22 -30.50
C GLY A 641 2.86 -55.12 -29.56
N ARG A 642 4.19 -54.95 -29.45
CA ARG A 642 4.81 -53.65 -29.08
C ARG A 642 4.76 -52.69 -30.28
N GLY A 643 4.00 -51.61 -30.17
CA GLY A 643 4.30 -50.35 -30.84
C GLY A 643 5.25 -49.55 -29.94
N ARG A 644 6.53 -49.51 -30.30
CA ARG A 644 7.49 -48.53 -29.76
C ARG A 644 7.34 -47.26 -30.57
N ASP A 645 7.15 -46.13 -29.91
CA ASP A 645 7.73 -44.89 -30.40
C ASP A 645 8.65 -44.32 -29.31
N ASN A 646 9.92 -44.24 -29.67
CA ASN A 646 11.01 -43.63 -28.95
C ASN A 646 11.12 -42.19 -29.47
N SER A 647 11.15 -41.20 -28.57
CA SER A 647 12.03 -40.04 -28.78
C SER A 647 12.33 -39.37 -27.44
N ASP A 648 13.48 -39.75 -26.92
CA ASP A 648 14.26 -39.10 -25.90
C ASP A 648 14.77 -37.72 -26.38
N LYS A 649 14.96 -36.81 -25.41
CA LYS A 649 15.92 -35.68 -25.38
C LYS A 649 15.68 -34.47 -26.31
N TYR A 650 15.58 -33.28 -25.71
CA TYR A 650 16.48 -32.13 -25.98
C TYR A 650 16.33 -31.04 -24.88
N THR A 651 17.41 -30.88 -24.10
CA THR A 651 18.07 -29.63 -23.65
C THR A 651 17.30 -28.42 -23.09
N SER A 652 17.67 -28.07 -21.85
CA SER A 652 18.33 -26.82 -21.39
C SER A 652 18.37 -25.58 -22.31
N ARG A 653 18.26 -24.40 -21.66
CA ARG A 653 18.26 -22.98 -22.10
C ARG A 653 16.84 -22.43 -22.29
N THR A 654 16.35 -21.44 -21.54
CA THR A 654 16.95 -20.24 -20.90
C THR A 654 16.10 -19.80 -19.72
#